data_AF-A0A1B6MM53-F1
#
_entry.id   AF-A0A1B6MM53-F1
#
_cell.length_a   1.000
_cell.length_b   1.000
_cell.length_c   1.000
_cell.angle_alpha   90.00
_cell.angle_beta   90.00
_cell.angle_gamma   90.00
#
_symmetry.space_group_name_H-M   'P 1'
#
loop_
_entity.id
_entity.type
_entity.pdbx_description
1 polymer ?
#
loop_
_entity_poly.entity_id
_entity_poly.type
_entity_poly.pdbx_seq_one_letter_code
_entity_poly.pdbx_strand_id
1 'polypeptide(L)'
;MGDSECLIGKSQESTIQVIWDGFITAESKSFEKAVWFDTFLAEFLAEVREGKTVKEILSSSVANSGSMSTLVSCELLSDIHSLCSAGPGEAEELAAMRKHLLTERGWRCLAVLQCLGLQDVSCGRELASLLISLYSVGGDENTGQVVNAYLQRYRGDSSEGEMTSYPPSLRRKSRSLSNPEATPHSRSGSFRIPRAVTAPDLCQEEEESSETEDLESGEAHQVRSALKIRLNPMDFDYFTSVVRSDDETPLESMESCSSLLQKKVISKLDPKDFQDDRIQDVMKQEINSFEFKLLVIELLQDLVQSENINQQINTSHQSVCLQTMNFSLETLCSLQFGSEPNEEKNYHLKCLLSRLLLSSLDKVLVQPEMTNAVLQKGVLPVMLRLAEDILRKHSSDVVKELKAAEESWMTNEYVFSVIYGVITVVHCLLVQNSSPDKLDQFLTLFHQFGNSLNGRLIDKTVTVILSFSEVNPKKCADRAKRIIVAVSQLITALKKTRTKIVHARQCKRNKHKKCLSKAFMHHHDNIFGTVYVGSVLPSSTQQNCSVSSLFMTLTKFLSDNIDRDIVIRTLQLMTSCGTCCCFPAFTLLKKIVKLITSTDQRVRTSGFVLLERTFYRQMGAFEENSGCELCARNSLVANIEDSSKCSSSDILSSPTTHTSENKQSKWKCLGLFRDVLLSSDFKLTSTIGTHLLRIIPQCKFVVKQEILFSVFYPVFLKARERQNGSNQEIDKFLVLTCLSVFTYLLRRVRIIDQFLEQKALDHITVMLKDKDAMKLCCSIMEIVIITQVWKNEQN
;
A
#
# COMPACT_ATOMS: atom_id res chain seq x y z
N MET A 1 -4.40 -41.11 -61.25
CA MET A 1 -3.13 -40.80 -61.93
C MET A 1 -3.21 -39.32 -62.26
N GLY A 2 -2.63 -38.40 -61.51
CA GLY A 2 -1.38 -38.40 -60.75
C GLY A 2 -0.62 -37.17 -61.23
N ASP A 3 -0.08 -36.37 -60.30
CA ASP A 3 0.76 -35.17 -60.47
C ASP A 3 -0.06 -33.87 -60.61
N SER A 4 -0.37 -33.09 -59.56
CA SER A 4 0.39 -32.60 -58.39
C SER A 4 1.70 -31.88 -58.75
N GLU A 5 1.58 -30.65 -59.24
CA GLU A 5 2.64 -29.65 -59.10
C GLU A 5 2.19 -28.49 -58.20
N CYS A 6 3.06 -28.28 -57.21
CA CYS A 6 2.94 -27.44 -56.05
C CYS A 6 2.97 -25.95 -56.41
N LEU A 7 1.85 -25.25 -56.25
CA LEU A 7 1.82 -23.80 -56.11
C LEU A 7 2.51 -23.43 -54.79
N ILE A 8 3.83 -23.23 -54.84
CA ILE A 8 4.57 -22.54 -53.78
C ILE A 8 4.10 -21.08 -53.83
N GLY A 9 3.24 -20.71 -52.88
CA GLY A 9 2.90 -19.31 -52.61
C GLY A 9 4.17 -18.56 -52.22
N LYS A 10 4.66 -17.69 -53.11
CA LYS A 10 5.63 -16.67 -52.76
C LYS A 10 4.90 -15.64 -51.90
N SER A 11 5.21 -15.58 -50.61
CA SER A 11 4.88 -14.43 -49.77
C SER A 11 5.57 -13.20 -50.38
N GLN A 12 4.81 -12.22 -50.86
CA GLN A 12 5.34 -10.89 -51.12
C GLN A 12 5.94 -10.37 -49.80
N GLU A 13 7.26 -10.15 -49.77
CA GLU A 13 7.92 -9.48 -48.65
C GLU A 13 7.30 -8.10 -48.47
N SER A 14 6.89 -7.77 -47.24
CA SER A 14 6.34 -6.44 -46.95
C SER A 14 7.39 -5.37 -47.17
N THR A 15 6.98 -4.20 -47.66
CA THR A 15 7.86 -3.04 -47.87
C THR A 15 8.72 -2.72 -46.64
N ILE A 16 8.13 -2.74 -45.44
CA ILE A 16 8.86 -2.46 -44.19
C ILE A 16 9.97 -3.50 -43.88
N GLN A 17 9.78 -4.76 -44.29
CA GLN A 17 10.77 -5.82 -44.12
C GLN A 17 11.96 -5.62 -45.05
N VAL A 18 11.71 -5.22 -46.31
CA VAL A 18 12.78 -4.91 -47.27
C VAL A 18 13.63 -3.73 -46.77
N ILE A 19 12.99 -2.70 -46.21
CA ILE A 19 13.67 -1.54 -45.64
C ILE A 19 14.50 -1.94 -44.40
N TRP A 20 13.94 -2.79 -43.53
CA TRP A 20 14.64 -3.30 -42.35
C TRP A 20 15.86 -4.16 -42.72
N ASP A 21 15.71 -5.08 -43.67
CA ASP A 21 16.82 -5.93 -44.13
C ASP A 21 17.91 -5.10 -44.83
N GLY A 22 17.53 -4.04 -45.54
CA GLY A 22 18.45 -3.03 -46.07
C GLY A 22 19.26 -2.34 -44.97
N PHE A 23 18.62 -1.94 -43.87
CA PHE A 23 19.30 -1.36 -42.71
C PHE A 23 20.29 -2.35 -42.04
N ILE A 24 19.90 -3.62 -41.88
CA ILE A 24 20.76 -4.64 -41.25
C ILE A 24 21.97 -4.99 -42.11
N THR A 25 21.81 -5.01 -43.44
CA THR A 25 22.87 -5.39 -44.38
C THR A 25 23.79 -4.23 -44.77
N ALA A 26 23.37 -2.99 -44.56
CA ALA A 26 24.18 -1.81 -44.84
C ALA A 26 25.42 -1.71 -43.92
N GLU A 27 26.50 -1.14 -44.46
CA GLU A 27 27.77 -0.99 -43.74
C GLU A 27 27.60 -0.11 -42.49
N SER A 28 28.21 -0.53 -41.37
CA SER A 28 28.15 0.21 -40.11
C SER A 28 28.68 1.64 -40.25
N LYS A 29 27.98 2.62 -39.67
CA LYS A 29 28.32 4.06 -39.73
C LYS A 29 28.38 4.65 -41.14
N SER A 30 27.81 3.97 -42.15
CA SER A 30 27.68 4.51 -43.50
C SER A 30 26.50 5.49 -43.61
N PHE A 31 26.60 6.43 -44.56
CA PHE A 31 25.47 7.29 -44.93
C PHE A 31 24.28 6.45 -45.41
N GLU A 32 24.54 5.39 -46.18
CA GLU A 32 23.50 4.46 -46.66
C GLU A 32 22.70 3.84 -45.51
N LYS A 33 23.38 3.36 -44.45
CA LYS A 33 22.73 2.80 -43.27
C LYS A 33 21.85 3.82 -42.54
N ALA A 34 22.30 5.08 -42.45
CA ALA A 34 21.51 6.16 -41.85
C ALA A 34 20.22 6.43 -42.63
N VAL A 35 20.28 6.46 -43.97
CA VAL A 35 19.08 6.70 -44.82
C VAL A 35 18.11 5.52 -44.74
N TRP A 36 18.59 4.28 -44.74
CA TRP A 36 17.74 3.10 -44.51
C TRP A 36 17.03 3.17 -43.16
N PHE A 37 17.75 3.54 -42.10
CA PHE A 37 17.18 3.68 -40.76
C PHE A 37 16.13 4.78 -40.68
N ASP A 38 16.40 5.96 -41.24
CA ASP A 38 15.45 7.07 -41.27
C ASP A 38 14.16 6.68 -42.02
N THR A 39 14.31 5.98 -43.14
CA THR A 39 13.19 5.50 -43.96
C THR A 39 12.38 4.43 -43.21
N PHE A 40 13.04 3.53 -42.49
CA PHE A 40 12.40 2.54 -41.63
C PHE A 40 11.55 3.20 -40.54
N LEU A 41 12.11 4.15 -39.79
CA LEU A 41 11.40 4.84 -38.71
C LEU A 41 10.14 5.56 -39.24
N ALA A 42 10.26 6.20 -40.40
CA ALA A 42 9.14 6.91 -41.02
C ALA A 42 8.05 5.96 -41.53
N GLU A 43 8.42 4.89 -42.24
CA GLU A 43 7.44 3.90 -42.71
C GLU A 43 6.72 3.23 -41.53
N PHE A 44 7.46 2.87 -40.48
CA PHE A 44 6.87 2.27 -39.27
C PHE A 44 5.80 3.18 -38.64
N LEU A 45 6.11 4.46 -38.44
CA LEU A 45 5.17 5.41 -37.84
C LEU A 45 3.98 5.71 -38.76
N ALA A 46 4.19 5.73 -40.08
CA ALA A 46 3.12 5.88 -41.06
C ALA A 46 2.15 4.68 -41.00
N GLU A 47 2.67 3.46 -40.99
CA GLU A 47 1.86 2.24 -40.88
C GLU A 47 1.06 2.17 -39.57
N VAL A 48 1.65 2.57 -38.44
CA VAL A 48 0.94 2.67 -37.15
C VAL A 48 -0.19 3.71 -37.22
N ARG A 49 0.05 4.87 -37.86
CA ARG A 49 -0.95 5.92 -38.03
C ARG A 49 -2.12 5.49 -38.92
N GLU A 50 -1.88 4.63 -39.90
CA GLU A 50 -2.90 4.01 -40.75
C GLU A 50 -3.76 2.97 -40.00
N GLY A 51 -3.44 2.68 -38.74
CA GLY A 51 -4.21 1.78 -37.88
C GLY A 51 -3.70 0.33 -37.89
N LYS A 52 -2.55 0.04 -38.52
CA LYS A 52 -1.93 -1.29 -38.41
C LYS A 52 -1.42 -1.50 -36.98
N THR A 53 -1.64 -2.68 -36.44
CA THR A 53 -1.11 -3.05 -35.13
C THR A 53 0.37 -3.38 -35.25
N VAL A 54 1.13 -3.15 -34.17
CA VAL A 54 2.57 -3.50 -34.12
C VAL A 54 2.80 -4.98 -34.45
N LYS A 55 1.88 -5.86 -34.04
CA LYS A 55 1.96 -7.28 -34.38
C LYS A 55 1.78 -7.55 -35.87
N GLU A 56 0.92 -6.80 -36.57
CA GLU A 56 0.75 -6.94 -38.02
C GLU A 56 1.99 -6.45 -38.77
N ILE A 57 2.54 -5.30 -38.35
CA ILE A 57 3.77 -4.72 -38.89
C ILE A 57 4.97 -5.65 -38.68
N LEU A 58 5.04 -6.33 -37.52
CA LEU A 58 6.10 -7.27 -37.19
C LEU A 58 5.84 -8.70 -37.69
N SER A 59 4.60 -9.09 -37.98
CA SER A 59 4.29 -10.43 -38.51
C SER A 59 4.84 -10.65 -39.92
N SER A 60 5.12 -9.55 -40.62
CA SER A 60 5.79 -9.55 -41.91
C SER A 60 7.31 -9.45 -41.81
N SER A 61 7.87 -9.33 -40.60
CA SER A 61 9.30 -9.37 -40.32
C SER A 61 9.72 -10.65 -39.60
N VAL A 62 10.85 -11.25 -40.02
CA VAL A 62 11.40 -12.46 -39.36
C VAL A 62 12.00 -12.13 -37.98
N ALA A 63 11.97 -10.87 -37.56
CA ALA A 63 12.60 -10.38 -36.34
C ALA A 63 11.63 -10.38 -35.14
N ASN A 64 12.06 -10.97 -34.02
CA ASN A 64 11.38 -10.81 -32.74
C ASN A 64 11.40 -9.32 -32.32
N SER A 65 10.27 -8.80 -31.82
CA SER A 65 10.11 -7.38 -31.39
C SER A 65 11.24 -6.89 -30.46
N GLY A 66 11.71 -7.72 -29.53
CA GLY A 66 12.81 -7.37 -28.60
C GLY A 66 14.15 -7.11 -29.29
N SER A 67 14.42 -7.77 -30.43
CA SER A 67 15.63 -7.52 -31.23
C SER A 67 15.57 -6.16 -31.93
N MET A 68 14.39 -5.75 -32.40
CA MET A 68 14.21 -4.47 -33.08
C MET A 68 14.29 -3.30 -32.08
N SER A 69 13.62 -3.40 -30.93
CA SER A 69 13.72 -2.39 -29.86
C SER A 69 15.16 -2.20 -29.39
N THR A 70 15.93 -3.29 -29.29
CA THR A 70 17.36 -3.25 -28.93
C THR A 70 18.18 -2.49 -29.97
N LEU A 71 18.01 -2.79 -31.26
CA LEU A 71 18.79 -2.14 -32.33
C LEU A 71 18.44 -0.66 -32.47
N VAL A 72 17.15 -0.30 -32.42
CA VAL A 72 16.72 1.12 -32.43
C VAL A 72 17.30 1.87 -31.21
N SER A 73 17.35 1.24 -30.04
CA SER A 73 17.96 1.81 -28.84
C SER A 73 19.47 2.00 -28.98
N CYS A 74 20.17 1.04 -29.62
CA CYS A 74 21.61 1.12 -29.86
C CYS A 74 21.98 2.24 -30.86
N GLU A 75 21.20 2.41 -31.93
CA GLU A 75 21.41 3.51 -32.87
C GLU A 75 21.18 4.87 -32.18
N LEU A 76 20.12 5.01 -31.37
CA LEU A 76 19.89 6.23 -30.58
C LEU A 76 21.05 6.52 -29.61
N LEU A 77 21.56 5.50 -28.91
CA LEU A 77 22.74 5.64 -28.03
C LEU A 77 23.98 6.07 -28.81
N SER A 78 24.21 5.47 -29.98
CA SER A 78 25.33 5.81 -30.87
C SER A 78 25.24 7.24 -31.39
N ASP A 79 24.04 7.71 -31.72
CA ASP A 79 23.79 9.07 -32.20
C ASP A 79 24.14 10.12 -31.16
N ILE A 80 23.62 9.95 -29.94
CA ILE A 80 23.91 10.87 -28.85
C ILE A 80 25.40 10.84 -28.52
N HIS A 81 26.03 9.67 -28.49
CA HIS A 81 27.48 9.58 -28.27
C HIS A 81 28.27 10.31 -29.38
N SER A 82 27.86 10.16 -30.64
CA SER A 82 28.49 10.86 -31.76
C SER A 82 28.36 12.38 -31.60
N LEU A 83 27.18 12.88 -31.26
CA LEU A 83 26.93 14.30 -31.03
C LEU A 83 27.76 14.86 -29.87
N CYS A 84 27.89 14.13 -28.76
CA CYS A 84 28.76 14.51 -27.65
C CYS A 84 30.26 14.46 -27.98
N SER A 85 30.65 13.67 -28.99
CA SER A 85 32.06 13.51 -29.38
C SER A 85 32.54 14.50 -30.45
N ALA A 86 31.63 15.11 -31.20
CA ALA A 86 31.92 15.94 -32.38
C ALA A 86 32.11 17.45 -32.07
N GLY A 87 32.25 17.81 -30.79
CA GLY A 87 31.91 19.13 -30.25
C GLY A 87 32.57 20.36 -30.88
N PRO A 88 31.80 21.46 -30.88
CA PRO A 88 32.22 22.75 -30.37
C PRO A 88 31.41 23.07 -29.09
N GLY A 89 32.06 23.51 -27.99
CA GLY A 89 31.49 24.11 -26.76
C GLY A 89 30.19 23.54 -26.11
N GLU A 90 30.14 23.45 -24.77
CA GLU A 90 28.98 22.91 -24.01
C GLU A 90 27.59 23.45 -24.44
N ALA A 91 27.49 24.71 -24.86
CA ALA A 91 26.22 25.32 -25.30
C ALA A 91 25.80 24.92 -26.72
N GLU A 92 26.75 24.73 -27.64
CA GLU A 92 26.49 24.30 -29.02
C GLU A 92 26.19 22.79 -29.08
N GLU A 93 26.81 22.00 -28.20
CA GLU A 93 26.49 20.58 -27.99
C GLU A 93 25.04 20.38 -27.53
N LEU A 94 24.57 21.15 -26.53
CA LEU A 94 23.18 21.08 -26.06
C LEU A 94 22.17 21.48 -27.13
N ALA A 95 22.50 22.49 -27.96
CA ALA A 95 21.65 22.91 -29.07
C ALA A 95 21.55 21.83 -30.16
N ALA A 96 22.69 21.19 -30.51
CA ALA A 96 22.72 20.09 -31.47
C ALA A 96 21.93 18.87 -30.96
N MET A 97 22.09 18.50 -29.67
CA MET A 97 21.31 17.43 -29.04
C MET A 97 19.81 17.74 -29.05
N ARG A 98 19.43 18.98 -28.69
CA ARG A 98 18.03 19.41 -28.69
C ARG A 98 17.43 19.37 -30.10
N LYS A 99 18.17 19.82 -31.12
CA LYS A 99 17.75 19.72 -32.52
C LYS A 99 17.55 18.26 -32.92
N HIS A 100 18.49 17.39 -32.60
CA HIS A 100 18.41 15.96 -32.91
C HIS A 100 17.17 15.30 -32.29
N LEU A 101 16.91 15.60 -31.01
CA LEU A 101 15.82 15.00 -30.24
C LEU A 101 14.43 15.54 -30.57
N LEU A 102 14.31 16.80 -31.01
CA LEU A 102 13.01 17.43 -31.27
C LEU A 102 12.64 17.48 -32.76
N THR A 103 13.63 17.58 -33.65
CA THR A 103 13.38 17.85 -35.08
C THR A 103 13.93 16.76 -36.01
N GLU A 104 15.01 16.07 -35.63
CA GLU A 104 15.63 15.05 -36.48
C GLU A 104 15.09 13.65 -36.15
N ARG A 105 15.94 12.62 -36.24
CA ARG A 105 15.51 11.22 -36.05
C ARG A 105 15.35 10.80 -34.60
N GLY A 106 15.82 11.60 -33.64
CA GLY A 106 15.77 11.27 -32.21
C GLY A 106 14.34 11.05 -31.71
N TRP A 107 13.40 11.96 -32.01
CA TRP A 107 12.00 11.77 -31.59
C TRP A 107 11.34 10.58 -32.30
N ARG A 108 11.67 10.32 -33.57
CA ARG A 108 11.16 9.17 -34.33
C ARG A 108 11.63 7.86 -33.72
N CYS A 109 12.90 7.79 -33.28
CA CYS A 109 13.42 6.65 -32.51
C CYS A 109 12.57 6.43 -31.24
N LEU A 110 12.36 7.48 -30.44
CA LEU A 110 11.58 7.39 -29.20
C LEU A 110 10.11 6.97 -29.45
N ALA A 111 9.47 7.51 -30.50
CA ALA A 111 8.10 7.16 -30.87
C ALA A 111 7.98 5.72 -31.37
N VAL A 112 8.94 5.23 -32.16
CA VAL A 112 8.99 3.83 -32.59
C VAL A 112 9.23 2.90 -31.40
N LEU A 113 10.14 3.26 -30.48
CA LEU A 113 10.35 2.51 -29.23
C LEU A 113 9.09 2.45 -28.37
N GLN A 114 8.32 3.54 -28.28
CA GLN A 114 7.03 3.59 -27.57
C GLN A 114 6.03 2.61 -28.19
N CYS A 115 6.02 2.50 -29.52
CA CYS A 115 5.15 1.56 -30.22
C CYS A 115 5.59 0.10 -30.03
N LEU A 116 6.88 -0.19 -30.18
CA LEU A 116 7.43 -1.55 -30.09
C LEU A 116 7.35 -2.11 -28.66
N GLY A 117 7.39 -1.23 -27.66
CA GLY A 117 7.56 -1.60 -26.27
C GLY A 117 8.99 -2.05 -25.96
N LEU A 118 9.36 -1.99 -24.68
CA LEU A 118 10.75 -2.21 -24.23
C LEU A 118 10.90 -3.52 -23.45
N GLN A 119 10.25 -4.59 -23.89
CA GLN A 119 10.42 -5.93 -23.29
C GLN A 119 11.73 -6.57 -23.78
N ASP A 120 12.53 -7.10 -22.85
CA ASP A 120 13.77 -7.83 -23.11
C ASP A 120 14.85 -7.06 -23.90
N VAL A 121 14.90 -5.73 -23.76
CA VAL A 121 15.92 -4.88 -24.40
C VAL A 121 17.28 -5.06 -23.70
N SER A 122 18.30 -5.47 -24.46
CA SER A 122 19.62 -5.79 -23.87
C SER A 122 20.36 -4.58 -23.30
N CYS A 123 20.15 -3.39 -23.89
CA CYS A 123 20.72 -2.12 -23.44
C CYS A 123 19.74 -1.29 -22.59
N GLY A 124 18.78 -1.93 -21.91
CA GLY A 124 17.72 -1.23 -21.18
C GLY A 124 18.24 -0.32 -20.05
N ARG A 125 19.39 -0.65 -19.44
CA ARG A 125 20.00 0.16 -18.37
C ARG A 125 20.63 1.43 -18.91
N GLU A 126 21.42 1.28 -19.96
CA GLU A 126 22.10 2.36 -20.67
C GLU A 126 21.04 3.31 -21.26
N LEU A 127 19.97 2.76 -21.83
CA LEU A 127 18.84 3.52 -22.33
C LEU A 127 18.14 4.29 -21.19
N ALA A 128 17.86 3.67 -20.04
CA ALA A 128 17.24 4.37 -18.91
C ALA A 128 18.10 5.54 -18.41
N SER A 129 19.41 5.32 -18.26
CA SER A 129 20.37 6.36 -17.86
C SER A 129 20.44 7.51 -18.88
N LEU A 130 20.40 7.18 -20.17
CA LEU A 130 20.33 8.17 -21.24
C LEU A 130 19.03 8.98 -21.15
N LEU A 131 17.87 8.32 -21.10
CA LEU A 131 16.56 8.96 -21.04
C LEU A 131 16.43 9.92 -19.84
N ILE A 132 16.91 9.49 -18.66
CA ILE A 132 16.96 10.34 -17.44
C ILE A 132 17.80 11.58 -17.68
N SER A 133 18.97 11.42 -18.33
CA SER A 133 19.88 12.54 -18.61
C SER A 133 19.35 13.50 -19.67
N LEU A 134 18.65 12.98 -20.68
CA LEU A 134 18.07 13.78 -21.76
C LEU A 134 16.82 14.56 -21.35
N TYR A 135 16.16 14.19 -20.24
CA TYR A 135 14.93 14.84 -19.79
C TYR A 135 15.06 16.37 -19.62
N SER A 136 16.23 16.85 -19.17
CA SER A 136 16.50 18.29 -19.00
C SER A 136 16.84 19.02 -20.31
N VAL A 137 17.21 18.30 -21.38
CA VAL A 137 17.69 18.86 -22.66
C VAL A 137 16.54 19.43 -23.51
N GLY A 138 15.28 19.01 -23.26
CA GLY A 138 14.11 19.49 -24.02
C GLY A 138 13.90 21.01 -23.99
N GLY A 139 14.38 21.71 -22.95
CA GLY A 139 14.21 23.16 -22.74
C GLY A 139 12.78 23.57 -22.31
N ASP A 140 12.57 24.83 -21.94
CA ASP A 140 11.26 25.37 -21.49
C ASP A 140 10.54 26.25 -22.54
N GLU A 141 11.03 26.26 -23.77
CA GLU A 141 10.50 27.17 -24.78
C GLU A 141 9.11 26.73 -25.26
N ASN A 142 8.14 27.62 -25.03
CA ASN A 142 6.79 27.55 -25.56
C ASN A 142 6.80 27.56 -27.09
N THR A 143 6.93 26.38 -27.68
CA THR A 143 6.59 26.15 -29.09
C THR A 143 5.11 25.75 -29.17
N GLY A 144 4.43 26.24 -30.20
CA GLY A 144 2.97 26.29 -30.31
C GLY A 144 2.22 24.95 -30.23
N GLN A 145 0.90 25.08 -30.13
CA GLN A 145 -0.13 24.07 -29.82
C GLN A 145 -0.33 22.91 -30.82
N VAL A 146 0.58 22.66 -31.77
CA VAL A 146 0.39 21.59 -32.73
C VAL A 146 0.89 20.28 -32.13
N VAL A 147 -0.05 19.40 -31.77
CA VAL A 147 0.25 18.05 -31.30
C VAL A 147 0.71 17.20 -32.49
N ASN A 148 1.85 16.53 -32.35
CA ASN A 148 2.36 15.66 -33.39
C ASN A 148 1.45 14.42 -33.56
N ALA A 149 0.94 14.19 -34.77
CA ALA A 149 -0.05 13.16 -35.07
C ALA A 149 0.51 11.73 -35.06
N TYR A 150 1.84 11.57 -35.01
CA TYR A 150 2.53 10.27 -35.05
C TYR A 150 2.93 9.76 -33.68
N LEU A 151 2.73 10.56 -32.62
CA LEU A 151 2.92 10.10 -31.24
C LEU A 151 1.68 9.33 -30.79
N GLN A 152 1.88 8.18 -30.15
CA GLN A 152 0.75 7.50 -29.52
C GLN A 152 0.26 8.36 -28.36
N ARG A 153 -1.01 8.76 -28.40
CA ARG A 153 -1.65 9.38 -27.25
C ARG A 153 -1.76 8.37 -26.12
N TYR A 154 -1.47 8.85 -24.92
CA TYR A 154 -1.70 8.15 -23.66
C TYR A 154 -3.02 7.34 -23.69
N ARG A 155 -2.91 6.00 -23.73
CA ARG A 155 -4.05 5.10 -23.54
C ARG A 155 -4.41 5.10 -22.06
N GLY A 156 -5.27 6.02 -21.64
CA GLY A 156 -5.65 6.18 -20.24
C GLY A 156 -6.46 5.05 -19.58
N ASP A 157 -6.39 3.79 -20.02
CA ASP A 157 -7.33 2.79 -19.48
C ASP A 157 -6.97 1.29 -19.60
N SER A 158 -5.72 0.83 -19.50
CA SER A 158 -5.48 -0.64 -19.53
C SER A 158 -4.47 -1.26 -18.57
N SER A 159 -3.64 -0.48 -17.87
CA SER A 159 -2.91 -1.00 -16.71
C SER A 159 -2.82 0.12 -15.69
N GLU A 160 -3.77 0.14 -14.76
CA GLU A 160 -3.62 0.94 -13.55
C GLU A 160 -2.27 0.56 -12.92
N GLY A 161 -1.51 1.55 -12.46
CA GLY A 161 -0.33 1.34 -11.62
C GLY A 161 -0.75 0.75 -10.27
N GLU A 162 -1.31 -0.45 -10.29
CA GLU A 162 -1.53 -1.25 -9.10
C GLU A 162 -0.18 -1.78 -8.66
N MET A 163 0.34 -1.16 -7.60
CA MET A 163 1.34 -1.76 -6.73
C MET A 163 0.82 -3.14 -6.31
N THR A 164 1.33 -4.21 -6.94
CA THR A 164 0.95 -5.58 -6.62
C THR A 164 1.75 -6.12 -5.43
N SER A 165 2.86 -5.46 -5.09
CA SER A 165 3.74 -5.82 -3.99
C SER A 165 3.14 -5.45 -2.64
N TYR A 166 2.24 -6.31 -2.17
CA TYR A 166 2.42 -6.74 -0.80
C TYR A 166 3.60 -7.72 -0.81
N PRO A 167 4.67 -7.51 -0.01
CA PRO A 167 5.72 -8.51 0.11
C PRO A 167 5.04 -9.85 0.37
N PRO A 168 5.42 -10.95 -0.32
CA PRO A 168 4.68 -12.20 -0.24
C PRO A 168 4.54 -12.56 1.22
N SER A 169 3.33 -12.38 1.77
CA SER A 169 2.92 -13.13 2.94
C SER A 169 2.99 -14.56 2.43
N LEU A 170 4.06 -15.27 2.81
CA LEU A 170 4.25 -16.71 2.61
C LEU A 170 2.88 -17.33 2.38
N ARG A 171 2.57 -17.66 1.12
CA ARG A 171 1.28 -18.22 0.69
C ARG A 171 1.01 -19.45 1.55
N ARG A 172 0.43 -19.24 2.73
CA ARG A 172 -0.14 -20.31 3.52
C ARG A 172 -1.49 -20.51 2.90
N LYS A 173 -1.61 -21.60 2.14
CA LYS A 173 -2.88 -22.21 1.78
C LYS A 173 -3.87 -21.99 2.92
N SER A 174 -4.92 -21.25 2.63
CA SER A 174 -6.11 -21.09 3.47
C SER A 174 -6.70 -22.48 3.69
N ARG A 175 -6.22 -23.19 4.71
CA ARG A 175 -7.01 -24.26 5.31
C ARG A 175 -8.11 -23.56 6.10
N SER A 176 -9.34 -23.70 5.60
CA SER A 176 -10.56 -23.61 6.40
C SER A 176 -10.28 -24.19 7.79
N LEU A 177 -10.29 -23.33 8.81
CA LEU A 177 -10.26 -23.75 10.21
C LEU A 177 -11.71 -23.92 10.65
N SER A 178 -12.29 -25.06 10.28
CA SER A 178 -13.43 -25.61 11.00
C SER A 178 -12.96 -26.00 12.41
N ASN A 179 -13.66 -25.49 13.41
CA ASN A 179 -13.60 -25.97 14.80
C ASN A 179 -13.73 -27.50 14.85
N PRO A 180 -13.05 -28.13 15.81
CA PRO A 180 -13.72 -29.16 16.58
C PRO A 180 -13.60 -28.87 18.08
N GLU A 181 -14.76 -28.57 18.68
CA GLU A 181 -15.01 -28.91 20.08
C GLU A 181 -15.24 -30.42 20.15
N ALA A 182 -14.42 -31.13 20.93
CA ALA A 182 -14.80 -32.39 21.56
C ALA A 182 -13.85 -32.70 22.73
N THR A 183 -14.46 -33.19 23.81
CA THR A 183 -13.99 -33.49 25.17
C THR A 183 -12.86 -34.53 25.26
N PRO A 184 -12.07 -34.57 26.37
CA PRO A 184 -10.97 -35.52 26.51
C PRO A 184 -11.36 -36.73 27.37
N HIS A 185 -11.31 -37.94 26.82
CA HIS A 185 -11.13 -39.15 27.62
C HIS A 185 -10.35 -40.25 26.89
N SER A 186 -9.52 -40.90 27.70
CA SER A 186 -8.91 -42.23 27.59
C SER A 186 -7.46 -42.35 27.13
N ARG A 187 -6.73 -43.07 27.98
CA ARG A 187 -5.33 -43.48 27.94
C ARG A 187 -5.19 -44.68 27.01
N SER A 188 -4.06 -44.81 26.31
CA SER A 188 -3.25 -46.05 26.22
C SER A 188 -2.07 -45.88 25.27
N GLY A 189 -0.93 -46.51 25.60
CA GLY A 189 -0.14 -47.22 24.60
C GLY A 189 1.10 -46.54 24.02
N SER A 190 2.24 -46.79 24.69
CA SER A 190 3.61 -46.87 24.18
C SER A 190 3.80 -47.16 22.68
N PHE A 191 4.79 -46.52 22.03
CA PHE A 191 6.00 -47.20 21.50
C PHE A 191 6.99 -46.15 20.94
N ARG A 192 8.22 -46.16 21.48
CA ARG A 192 9.44 -45.60 20.86
C ARG A 192 10.06 -46.69 19.98
N ILE A 193 10.74 -46.31 18.90
CA ILE A 193 12.12 -46.71 18.55
C ILE A 193 12.68 -45.77 17.44
N PRO A 194 13.93 -45.31 17.56
CA PRO A 194 14.68 -44.51 16.57
C PRO A 194 15.84 -45.27 15.90
N ARG A 195 16.25 -44.89 14.67
CA ARG A 195 17.59 -45.03 14.03
C ARG A 195 17.47 -44.73 12.50
N ALA A 196 18.47 -44.34 11.71
CA ALA A 196 19.91 -44.22 11.90
C ALA A 196 20.55 -43.21 10.91
N VAL A 197 21.65 -42.65 11.40
CA VAL A 197 22.89 -42.15 10.78
C VAL A 197 23.29 -42.74 9.41
N THR A 198 23.78 -41.89 8.51
CA THR A 198 25.10 -42.03 7.82
C THR A 198 25.49 -40.72 7.13
N ALA A 199 26.74 -40.31 7.34
CA ALA A 199 27.48 -39.15 6.82
C ALA A 199 28.35 -39.62 5.60
N PRO A 200 29.38 -38.90 5.05
CA PRO A 200 29.94 -37.58 5.41
C PRO A 200 30.42 -36.67 4.25
N ASP A 201 30.95 -35.51 4.66
CA ASP A 201 32.06 -34.68 4.12
C ASP A 201 31.97 -33.96 2.76
N LEU A 202 32.14 -32.63 2.80
CA LEU A 202 33.47 -32.00 2.73
C LEU A 202 33.40 -30.53 3.21
N CYS A 203 34.27 -30.21 4.18
CA CYS A 203 34.57 -28.86 4.65
C CYS A 203 35.57 -28.16 3.71
N GLN A 204 35.45 -26.84 3.58
CA GLN A 204 36.61 -25.96 3.51
C GLN A 204 36.29 -24.69 4.30
N GLU A 205 37.02 -24.55 5.40
CA GLU A 205 37.18 -23.35 6.22
C GLU A 205 38.14 -22.40 5.51
N GLU A 206 37.96 -21.09 5.68
CA GLU A 206 39.06 -20.13 5.71
C GLU A 206 38.68 -18.96 6.63
N GLU A 207 39.65 -18.60 7.47
CA GLU A 207 39.53 -17.82 8.70
C GLU A 207 39.54 -16.29 8.51
N GLU A 208 39.21 -15.64 9.62
CA GLU A 208 39.27 -14.21 9.94
C GLU A 208 40.63 -13.54 9.63
N SER A 209 40.58 -12.26 9.23
CA SER A 209 41.63 -11.31 9.65
C SER A 209 41.03 -9.96 10.03
N SER A 210 41.36 -9.54 11.24
CA SER A 210 41.11 -8.24 11.85
C SER A 210 42.20 -7.24 11.47
N GLU A 211 41.87 -5.98 11.16
CA GLU A 211 42.76 -4.84 11.41
C GLU A 211 41.95 -3.61 11.85
N THR A 212 42.60 -2.83 12.72
CA THR A 212 42.10 -1.87 13.69
C THR A 212 42.10 -0.41 13.21
N GLU A 213 41.45 0.44 14.00
CA GLU A 213 41.27 1.90 13.87
C GLU A 213 42.58 2.72 13.89
N ASP A 214 42.61 3.88 13.20
CA ASP A 214 42.88 5.19 13.84
C ASP A 214 42.76 6.42 12.89
N LEU A 215 41.99 7.41 13.40
CA LEU A 215 42.09 8.89 13.45
C LEU A 215 42.44 9.82 12.25
N GLU A 216 41.46 10.72 12.01
CA GLU A 216 41.47 12.17 11.70
C GLU A 216 42.54 12.83 10.78
N SER A 217 42.06 13.48 9.71
CA SER A 217 42.30 14.92 9.44
C SER A 217 41.33 15.45 8.38
N GLY A 218 40.87 16.69 8.55
CA GLY A 218 39.90 17.34 7.68
C GLY A 218 40.52 18.06 6.49
N GLU A 219 39.76 18.19 5.40
CA GLU A 219 39.79 19.35 4.51
C GLU A 219 38.57 19.36 3.58
N ALA A 220 38.07 20.57 3.32
CA ALA A 220 36.89 20.84 2.52
C ALA A 220 37.18 20.65 1.02
N HIS A 221 36.33 19.87 0.32
CA HIS A 221 36.30 19.90 -1.14
C HIS A 221 34.90 20.12 -1.71
N GLN A 222 34.89 21.18 -2.52
CA GLN A 222 33.84 21.76 -3.34
C GLN A 222 33.24 20.72 -4.30
N VAL A 223 31.93 20.54 -4.22
CA VAL A 223 31.15 19.75 -5.19
C VAL A 223 31.14 20.49 -6.53
N ARG A 224 31.78 19.91 -7.55
CA ARG A 224 31.53 20.21 -8.98
C ARG A 224 31.30 18.89 -9.71
N SER A 225 30.06 18.70 -10.14
CA SER A 225 29.60 17.57 -10.95
C SER A 225 30.03 17.77 -12.41
N ALA A 226 31.10 17.11 -12.82
CA ALA A 226 31.41 16.85 -14.21
C ALA A 226 31.61 15.33 -14.35
N LEU A 227 30.59 14.62 -14.85
CA LEU A 227 30.65 13.19 -15.12
C LEU A 227 31.49 12.97 -16.39
N LYS A 228 32.74 12.56 -16.21
CA LYS A 228 33.56 12.00 -17.29
C LYS A 228 33.17 10.54 -17.45
N ILE A 229 32.26 10.26 -18.39
CA ILE A 229 31.90 8.90 -18.80
C ILE A 229 33.15 8.25 -19.42
N ARG A 230 33.76 7.29 -18.72
CA ARG A 230 34.76 6.39 -19.31
C ARG A 230 34.06 5.08 -19.65
N LEU A 231 33.60 4.98 -20.90
CA LEU A 231 33.24 3.70 -21.51
C LEU A 231 34.52 3.03 -22.01
N ASN A 232 34.66 1.73 -21.75
CA ASN A 232 35.80 0.95 -22.20
C ASN A 232 35.67 0.71 -23.71
N PRO A 233 36.64 1.07 -24.56
CA PRO A 233 36.51 0.99 -26.02
C PRO A 233 36.38 -0.44 -26.59
N MET A 234 36.54 -1.48 -25.77
CA MET A 234 36.56 -2.89 -26.20
C MET A 234 35.21 -3.61 -26.10
N ASP A 235 34.15 -2.97 -25.56
CA ASP A 235 32.84 -3.63 -25.36
C ASP A 235 31.90 -3.58 -26.59
N PHE A 236 32.30 -2.97 -27.71
CA PHE A 236 31.47 -2.88 -28.92
C PHE A 236 31.67 -4.02 -29.92
N ASP A 237 32.82 -4.72 -29.90
CA ASP A 237 33.12 -5.77 -30.87
C ASP A 237 32.37 -7.09 -30.60
N TYR A 238 31.86 -7.29 -29.39
CA TYR A 238 31.09 -8.49 -29.05
C TYR A 238 29.72 -8.54 -29.75
N PHE A 239 29.09 -7.39 -30.03
CA PHE A 239 27.74 -7.32 -30.57
C PHE A 239 27.63 -7.48 -32.10
N THR A 240 28.76 -7.46 -32.82
CA THR A 240 28.79 -7.61 -34.29
C THR A 240 29.26 -8.99 -34.77
N SER A 241 29.69 -9.87 -33.86
CA SER A 241 30.15 -11.20 -34.21
C SER A 241 28.98 -12.20 -34.30
N VAL A 242 28.67 -12.66 -35.51
CA VAL A 242 27.80 -13.81 -35.74
C VAL A 242 28.52 -15.06 -35.22
N VAL A 243 28.01 -15.68 -34.15
CA VAL A 243 28.51 -16.96 -33.65
C VAL A 243 28.28 -18.03 -34.73
N ARG A 244 29.34 -18.40 -35.44
CA ARG A 244 29.39 -19.65 -36.22
C ARG A 244 29.94 -20.73 -35.30
N SER A 245 29.20 -21.83 -35.15
CA SER A 245 29.69 -23.03 -34.48
C SER A 245 30.76 -23.68 -35.35
N ASP A 246 31.96 -23.84 -34.79
CA ASP A 246 33.05 -24.64 -35.36
C ASP A 246 32.69 -26.12 -35.32
N ASP A 247 32.30 -26.66 -36.47
CA ASP A 247 32.49 -28.06 -36.84
C ASP A 247 32.20 -28.17 -38.34
N GLU A 248 33.23 -28.40 -39.16
CA GLU A 248 33.23 -29.11 -40.46
C GLU A 248 34.66 -28.99 -41.04
N THR A 249 35.33 -30.13 -41.14
CA THR A 249 36.73 -30.32 -41.59
C THR A 249 36.93 -30.07 -43.10
N PRO A 250 38.17 -29.78 -43.56
CA PRO A 250 38.44 -29.35 -44.93
C PRO A 250 38.63 -30.53 -45.91
N LEU A 251 37.95 -30.49 -47.06
CA LEU A 251 38.24 -31.33 -48.22
C LEU A 251 38.63 -30.44 -49.41
N GLU A 252 39.89 -30.54 -49.80
CA GLU A 252 40.43 -30.01 -51.05
C GLU A 252 40.15 -30.93 -52.24
N SER A 253 40.14 -30.32 -53.42
CA SER A 253 40.21 -30.87 -54.79
C SER A 253 38.92 -31.41 -55.42
N MET A 254 38.42 -30.73 -56.47
CA MET A 254 38.68 -31.12 -57.88
C MET A 254 37.88 -30.21 -58.84
N GLU A 255 38.53 -29.81 -59.93
CA GLU A 255 38.00 -28.93 -60.97
C GLU A 255 36.91 -29.58 -61.87
N SER A 256 36.11 -28.68 -62.47
CA SER A 256 35.32 -28.80 -63.70
C SER A 256 33.90 -29.39 -63.62
N CYS A 257 32.89 -28.54 -63.78
CA CYS A 257 32.20 -28.39 -65.07
C CYS A 257 31.12 -27.29 -65.00
N SER A 258 31.22 -26.38 -65.95
CA SER A 258 30.30 -25.30 -66.26
C SER A 258 28.90 -25.79 -66.66
N SER A 259 27.85 -25.26 -66.03
CA SER A 259 26.57 -24.99 -66.70
C SER A 259 25.70 -23.96 -65.95
N LEU A 260 25.55 -22.79 -66.58
CA LEU A 260 24.39 -21.90 -66.59
C LEU A 260 23.60 -21.74 -65.27
N LEU A 261 24.07 -20.84 -64.41
CA LEU A 261 23.16 -20.06 -63.55
C LEU A 261 23.34 -18.58 -63.92
N GLN A 262 22.31 -18.05 -64.58
CA GLN A 262 22.17 -16.61 -64.81
C GLN A 262 22.32 -15.89 -63.47
N LYS A 263 23.40 -15.13 -63.31
CA LYS A 263 23.48 -14.04 -62.34
C LYS A 263 22.32 -13.09 -62.63
N LYS A 264 21.22 -13.23 -61.89
CA LYS A 264 20.23 -12.17 -61.77
C LYS A 264 20.93 -11.03 -61.06
N VAL A 265 21.26 -9.98 -61.81
CA VAL A 265 21.65 -8.69 -61.26
C VAL A 265 20.45 -8.19 -60.47
N ILE A 266 20.45 -8.41 -59.15
CA ILE A 266 19.58 -7.66 -58.25
C ILE A 266 20.16 -6.26 -58.27
N SER A 267 19.46 -5.32 -58.90
CA SER A 267 19.75 -3.89 -58.77
C SER A 267 19.81 -3.59 -57.27
N LYS A 268 20.92 -3.01 -56.78
CA LYS A 268 20.97 -2.45 -55.43
C LYS A 268 19.78 -1.50 -55.29
N LEU A 269 18.79 -1.88 -54.48
CA LEU A 269 17.67 -1.02 -54.13
C LEU A 269 18.24 0.18 -53.37
N ASP A 270 17.84 1.40 -53.75
CA ASP A 270 18.22 2.61 -53.02
C ASP A 270 17.11 2.89 -51.99
N PRO A 271 17.42 3.26 -50.73
CA PRO A 271 16.39 3.70 -49.79
C PRO A 271 15.50 4.83 -50.33
N LYS A 272 15.99 5.62 -51.29
CA LYS A 272 15.19 6.64 -51.99
C LYS A 272 14.05 6.06 -52.83
N ASP A 273 14.14 4.81 -53.27
CA ASP A 273 13.11 4.13 -54.05
C ASP A 273 11.82 3.90 -53.22
N PHE A 274 11.92 4.04 -51.90
CA PHE A 274 10.82 3.86 -50.95
C PHE A 274 10.24 5.19 -50.46
N GLN A 275 10.74 6.34 -50.92
CA GLN A 275 10.23 7.65 -50.51
C GLN A 275 8.83 7.89 -51.11
N ASP A 276 7.81 7.92 -50.27
CA ASP A 276 6.44 8.28 -50.63
C ASP A 276 5.94 9.51 -49.83
N ASP A 277 4.73 10.00 -50.17
CA ASP A 277 4.14 11.17 -49.52
C ASP A 277 3.93 10.95 -48.00
N ARG A 278 3.76 9.70 -47.55
CA ARG A 278 3.53 9.35 -46.14
C ARG A 278 4.82 9.44 -45.34
N ILE A 279 5.89 8.83 -45.85
CA ILE A 279 7.25 8.91 -45.28
C ILE A 279 7.70 10.37 -45.24
N GLN A 280 7.46 11.13 -46.32
CA GLN A 280 7.79 12.55 -46.38
C GLN A 280 6.99 13.40 -45.39
N ASP A 281 5.74 13.04 -45.10
CA ASP A 281 4.96 13.72 -44.05
C ASP A 281 5.58 13.49 -42.68
N VAL A 282 5.93 12.24 -42.32
CA VAL A 282 6.60 11.93 -41.04
C VAL A 282 7.92 12.68 -40.88
N MET A 283 8.74 12.71 -41.93
CA MET A 283 10.07 13.34 -41.93
C MET A 283 10.03 14.86 -41.73
N LYS A 284 8.89 15.52 -42.01
CA LYS A 284 8.69 16.97 -41.84
C LYS A 284 8.16 17.33 -40.45
N GLN A 285 7.75 16.35 -39.65
CA GLN A 285 7.21 16.62 -38.32
C GLN A 285 8.31 16.83 -37.29
N GLU A 286 7.97 17.62 -36.28
CA GLU A 286 8.80 17.89 -35.11
C GLU A 286 7.95 17.64 -33.86
N ILE A 287 8.58 17.50 -32.70
CA ILE A 287 7.88 17.43 -31.41
C ILE A 287 8.30 18.60 -30.53
N ASN A 288 7.39 19.06 -29.68
CA ASN A 288 7.73 20.07 -28.69
C ASN A 288 8.37 19.45 -27.44
N SER A 289 8.98 20.30 -26.60
CA SER A 289 9.66 19.85 -25.36
C SER A 289 8.72 19.11 -24.40
N PHE A 290 7.44 19.50 -24.35
CA PHE A 290 6.48 18.85 -23.48
C PHE A 290 6.17 17.43 -23.96
N GLU A 291 5.91 17.23 -25.26
CA GLU A 291 5.74 15.90 -25.87
C GLU A 291 6.97 15.02 -25.67
N PHE A 292 8.16 15.59 -25.82
CA PHE A 292 9.41 14.89 -25.52
C PHE A 292 9.49 14.41 -24.07
N LYS A 293 9.21 15.29 -23.09
CA LYS A 293 9.18 14.94 -21.66
C LYS A 293 8.16 13.82 -21.38
N LEU A 294 7.00 13.82 -22.04
CA LEU A 294 6.00 12.75 -21.92
C LEU A 294 6.53 11.41 -22.44
N LEU A 295 7.10 11.39 -23.65
CA LEU A 295 7.68 10.19 -24.25
C LEU A 295 8.76 9.59 -23.36
N VAL A 296 9.65 10.41 -22.80
CA VAL A 296 10.69 9.96 -21.87
C VAL A 296 10.09 9.26 -20.65
N ILE A 297 9.06 9.85 -20.03
CA ILE A 297 8.41 9.26 -18.84
C ILE A 297 7.74 7.92 -19.18
N GLU A 298 7.09 7.82 -20.34
CA GLU A 298 6.41 6.60 -20.78
C GLU A 298 7.41 5.48 -21.12
N LEU A 299 8.50 5.79 -21.82
CA LEU A 299 9.56 4.80 -22.11
C LEU A 299 10.24 4.30 -20.82
N LEU A 300 10.49 5.19 -19.85
CA LEU A 300 10.99 4.79 -18.54
C LEU A 300 9.99 3.89 -17.81
N GLN A 301 8.69 4.15 -17.95
CA GLN A 301 7.63 3.31 -17.37
C GLN A 301 7.63 1.90 -17.96
N ASP A 302 7.86 1.76 -19.26
CA ASP A 302 7.98 0.46 -19.94
C ASP A 302 9.25 -0.29 -19.50
N LEU A 303 10.38 0.41 -19.39
CA LEU A 303 11.63 -0.19 -18.91
C LEU A 303 11.49 -0.73 -17.47
N VAL A 304 10.87 0.03 -16.58
CA VAL A 304 10.57 -0.41 -15.20
C VAL A 304 9.66 -1.64 -15.18
N GLN A 305 8.69 -1.74 -16.09
CA GLN A 305 7.82 -2.91 -16.17
C GLN A 305 8.56 -4.15 -16.69
N SER A 306 9.49 -3.96 -17.63
CA SER A 306 10.31 -5.02 -18.23
C SER A 306 11.39 -5.61 -17.31
N GLU A 307 11.89 -4.84 -16.33
CA GLU A 307 13.00 -5.28 -15.47
C GLU A 307 12.60 -6.50 -14.62
N ASN A 308 13.32 -7.61 -14.82
CA ASN A 308 13.10 -8.86 -14.09
C ASN A 308 13.87 -8.87 -12.77
N ILE A 309 13.15 -8.62 -11.68
CA ILE A 309 13.69 -8.52 -10.30
C ILE A 309 14.32 -9.84 -9.80
N ASN A 310 14.07 -10.99 -10.44
CA ASN A 310 14.60 -12.28 -9.99
C ASN A 310 16.02 -12.58 -10.46
N GLN A 311 16.55 -11.82 -11.42
CA GLN A 311 17.97 -11.90 -11.77
C GLN A 311 18.77 -11.14 -10.72
N GLN A 312 19.77 -11.78 -10.12
CA GLN A 312 20.63 -11.18 -9.09
C GLN A 312 21.34 -9.95 -9.67
N ILE A 313 20.81 -8.77 -9.37
CA ILE A 313 21.50 -7.52 -9.66
C ILE A 313 22.59 -7.38 -8.58
N ASN A 314 23.83 -7.74 -8.92
CA ASN A 314 24.96 -7.68 -8.01
C ASN A 314 25.34 -6.25 -7.56
N THR A 315 24.70 -5.20 -8.09
CA THR A 315 24.92 -3.80 -7.65
C THR A 315 23.64 -2.96 -7.68
N SER A 316 23.27 -2.36 -6.54
CA SER A 316 22.09 -1.48 -6.39
C SER A 316 22.10 -0.26 -7.31
N HIS A 317 23.28 0.21 -7.73
CA HIS A 317 23.47 1.37 -8.59
C HIS A 317 23.08 1.16 -10.05
N GLN A 318 22.93 -0.10 -10.48
CA GLN A 318 22.63 -0.47 -11.89
C GLN A 318 21.16 -0.82 -12.14
N SER A 319 20.29 -0.78 -11.12
CA SER A 319 18.86 -1.09 -11.31
C SER A 319 18.13 0.08 -11.97
N VAL A 320 17.40 -0.21 -13.04
CA VAL A 320 16.56 0.78 -13.75
C VAL A 320 15.48 1.32 -12.82
N CYS A 321 14.84 0.45 -12.04
CA CYS A 321 13.84 0.82 -11.05
C CYS A 321 14.37 1.82 -10.02
N LEU A 322 15.60 1.65 -9.51
CA LEU A 322 16.15 2.57 -8.50
C LEU A 322 16.52 3.92 -9.11
N GLN A 323 17.12 3.93 -10.30
CA GLN A 323 17.45 5.16 -11.03
C GLN A 323 16.18 5.94 -11.36
N THR A 324 15.17 5.24 -11.88
CA THR A 324 13.88 5.82 -12.28
C THR A 324 13.07 6.32 -11.09
N MET A 325 13.09 5.60 -9.95
CA MET A 325 12.49 6.07 -8.70
C MET A 325 13.11 7.40 -8.25
N ASN A 326 14.44 7.48 -8.22
CA ASN A 326 15.16 8.69 -7.84
C ASN A 326 14.81 9.86 -8.78
N PHE A 327 14.95 9.64 -10.08
CA PHE A 327 14.61 10.61 -11.12
C PHE A 327 13.18 11.14 -10.97
N SER A 328 12.21 10.23 -10.80
CA SER A 328 10.80 10.60 -10.65
C SER A 328 10.58 11.47 -9.42
N LEU A 329 11.20 11.12 -8.29
CA LEU A 329 11.05 11.86 -7.05
C LEU A 329 11.71 13.26 -7.11
N GLU A 330 12.93 13.35 -7.64
CA GLU A 330 13.65 14.61 -7.80
C GLU A 330 12.92 15.55 -8.75
N THR A 331 12.44 15.03 -9.88
CA THR A 331 11.67 15.80 -10.87
C THR A 331 10.33 16.25 -10.30
N LEU A 332 9.61 15.40 -9.56
CA LEU A 332 8.39 15.80 -8.85
C LEU A 332 8.64 16.92 -7.85
N CYS A 333 9.74 16.86 -7.10
CA CYS A 333 10.12 17.92 -6.18
C CYS A 333 10.42 19.22 -6.92
N SER A 334 11.15 19.17 -8.02
CA SER A 334 11.41 20.34 -8.88
C SER A 334 10.10 20.97 -9.38
N LEU A 335 9.18 20.17 -9.92
CA LEU A 335 7.87 20.66 -10.40
C LEU A 335 6.92 21.13 -9.28
N GLN A 336 7.08 20.61 -8.06
CA GLN A 336 6.20 20.96 -6.94
C GLN A 336 6.66 22.24 -6.21
N PHE A 337 7.97 22.39 -6.03
CA PHE A 337 8.57 23.47 -5.26
C PHE A 337 9.21 24.56 -6.13
N GLY A 338 9.38 24.32 -7.43
CA GLY A 338 9.87 25.29 -8.40
C GLY A 338 8.87 26.42 -8.70
N SER A 339 9.38 27.51 -9.25
CA SER A 339 8.63 28.73 -9.58
C SER A 339 8.30 28.80 -11.08
N GLU A 340 7.66 27.76 -11.64
CA GLU A 340 7.36 27.74 -13.08
C GLU A 340 5.97 28.30 -13.43
N PRO A 341 5.86 29.11 -14.51
CA PRO A 341 4.65 29.88 -14.83
C PRO A 341 3.53 29.08 -15.51
N ASN A 342 3.73 27.80 -15.85
CA ASN A 342 2.79 27.04 -16.69
C ASN A 342 2.11 25.89 -15.92
N GLU A 343 1.13 26.23 -15.07
CA GLU A 343 0.50 25.27 -14.15
C GLU A 343 -0.25 24.11 -14.86
N GLU A 344 -0.92 24.37 -15.98
CA GLU A 344 -1.76 23.38 -16.69
C GLU A 344 -0.94 22.18 -17.21
N LYS A 345 0.17 22.43 -17.90
CA LYS A 345 1.09 21.38 -18.39
C LYS A 345 1.76 20.61 -17.24
N ASN A 346 1.96 21.27 -16.10
CA ASN A 346 2.62 20.67 -14.95
C ASN A 346 1.77 19.60 -14.26
N TYR A 347 0.44 19.65 -14.32
CA TYR A 347 -0.42 18.59 -13.75
C TYR A 347 -0.25 17.25 -14.46
N HIS A 348 -0.12 17.27 -15.79
CA HIS A 348 0.07 16.05 -16.58
C HIS A 348 1.41 15.39 -16.27
N LEU A 349 2.50 16.17 -16.26
CA LEU A 349 3.84 15.67 -15.89
C LEU A 349 3.86 15.13 -14.45
N LYS A 350 3.27 15.86 -13.49
CA LYS A 350 3.16 15.40 -12.10
C LYS A 350 2.40 14.08 -11.99
N CYS A 351 1.30 13.94 -12.74
CA CYS A 351 0.52 12.71 -12.78
C CYS A 351 1.37 11.53 -13.26
N LEU A 352 1.99 11.62 -14.45
CA LEU A 352 2.78 10.54 -15.02
C LEU A 352 4.03 10.21 -14.18
N LEU A 353 4.76 11.21 -13.70
CA LEU A 353 5.91 11.00 -12.82
C LEU A 353 5.51 10.32 -11.50
N SER A 354 4.32 10.62 -10.97
CA SER A 354 3.83 9.96 -9.74
C SER A 354 3.48 8.49 -9.96
N ARG A 355 2.98 8.13 -11.15
CA ARG A 355 2.77 6.72 -11.55
C ARG A 355 4.10 6.01 -11.73
N LEU A 356 5.05 6.65 -12.41
CA LEU A 356 6.40 6.14 -12.62
C LEU A 356 7.10 5.87 -11.28
N LEU A 357 7.00 6.82 -10.34
CA LEU A 357 7.49 6.68 -8.97
C LEU A 357 6.85 5.47 -8.30
N LEU A 358 5.52 5.33 -8.37
CA LEU A 358 4.81 4.23 -7.72
C LEU A 358 5.17 2.87 -8.33
N SER A 359 5.25 2.76 -9.65
CA SER A 359 5.67 1.55 -10.36
C SER A 359 7.10 1.16 -10.02
N SER A 360 8.00 2.14 -9.92
CA SER A 360 9.40 1.90 -9.54
C SER A 360 9.50 1.41 -8.09
N LEU A 361 8.74 2.04 -7.18
CA LEU A 361 8.64 1.60 -5.78
C LEU A 361 8.09 0.18 -5.64
N ASP A 362 7.12 -0.22 -6.47
CA ASP A 362 6.55 -1.59 -6.46
C ASP A 362 7.62 -2.66 -6.66
N LYS A 363 8.60 -2.34 -7.50
CA LYS A 363 9.70 -3.25 -7.81
C LYS A 363 10.81 -3.18 -6.76
N VAL A 364 11.18 -1.97 -6.34
CA VAL A 364 12.25 -1.70 -5.37
C VAL A 364 11.94 -2.26 -3.98
N LEU A 365 10.70 -2.11 -3.50
CA LEU A 365 10.33 -2.50 -2.13
C LEU A 365 10.18 -4.02 -1.92
N VAL A 366 10.25 -4.81 -2.99
CA VAL A 366 10.23 -6.29 -2.92
C VAL A 366 11.58 -6.84 -2.45
N GLN A 367 12.68 -6.18 -2.80
CA GLN A 367 14.04 -6.60 -2.47
C GLN A 367 14.57 -5.88 -1.21
N PRO A 368 15.05 -6.61 -0.18
CA PRO A 368 15.60 -6.00 1.04
C PRO A 368 16.80 -5.08 0.81
N GLU A 369 17.71 -5.44 -0.10
CA GLU A 369 18.93 -4.69 -0.41
C GLU A 369 18.59 -3.31 -0.98
N MET A 370 17.65 -3.28 -1.93
CA MET A 370 17.17 -2.06 -2.57
C MET A 370 16.33 -1.20 -1.61
N THR A 371 15.58 -1.84 -0.71
CA THR A 371 14.82 -1.12 0.33
C THR A 371 15.76 -0.40 1.32
N ASN A 372 16.92 -0.97 1.63
CA ASN A 372 17.94 -0.27 2.43
C ASN A 372 18.51 0.95 1.69
N ALA A 373 18.70 0.87 0.36
CA ALA A 373 19.11 2.02 -0.45
C ALA A 373 18.06 3.13 -0.44
N VAL A 374 16.75 2.79 -0.52
CA VAL A 374 15.64 3.76 -0.36
C VAL A 374 15.71 4.47 0.99
N LEU A 375 16.03 3.71 2.05
CA LEU A 375 16.15 4.24 3.40
C LEU A 375 17.37 5.18 3.54
N GLN A 376 18.53 4.79 3.04
CA GLN A 376 19.75 5.61 3.06
C GLN A 376 19.61 6.92 2.27
N LYS A 377 18.93 6.87 1.11
CA LYS A 377 18.68 8.05 0.26
C LYS A 377 17.64 9.02 0.83
N GLY A 378 17.01 8.72 1.97
CA GLY A 378 16.03 9.63 2.59
C GLY A 378 14.75 9.81 1.77
N VAL A 379 14.37 8.80 0.97
CA VAL A 379 13.19 8.86 0.08
C VAL A 379 11.90 9.15 0.85
N LEU A 380 11.67 8.47 1.98
CA LEU A 380 10.45 8.65 2.78
C LEU A 380 10.29 10.08 3.31
N PRO A 381 11.30 10.71 3.96
CA PRO A 381 11.24 12.12 4.34
C PRO A 381 10.87 13.06 3.19
N VAL A 382 11.44 12.85 1.99
CA VAL A 382 11.16 13.68 0.80
C VAL A 382 9.71 13.47 0.33
N MET A 383 9.26 12.23 0.22
CA MET A 383 7.87 11.91 -0.13
C MET A 383 6.86 12.46 0.89
N LEU A 384 7.20 12.48 2.19
CA LEU A 384 6.36 13.11 3.21
C LEU A 384 6.25 14.62 3.00
N ARG A 385 7.36 15.32 2.76
CA ARG A 385 7.31 16.77 2.47
C ARG A 385 6.48 17.06 1.22
N LEU A 386 6.65 16.26 0.18
CA LEU A 386 5.87 16.34 -1.06
C LEU A 386 4.38 16.17 -0.75
N ALA A 387 4.01 15.12 -0.03
CA ALA A 387 2.65 14.85 0.41
C ALA A 387 2.03 15.99 1.24
N GLU A 388 2.79 16.56 2.17
CA GLU A 388 2.31 17.67 2.99
C GLU A 388 2.02 18.92 2.15
N ASP A 389 2.90 19.26 1.21
CA ASP A 389 2.73 20.43 0.34
C ASP A 389 1.52 20.28 -0.59
N ILE A 390 1.39 19.13 -1.25
CA ILE A 390 0.23 18.80 -2.10
C ILE A 390 -1.08 19.01 -1.32
N LEU A 391 -1.18 18.45 -0.12
CA LEU A 391 -2.40 18.52 0.69
C LEU A 391 -2.65 19.90 1.32
N ARG A 392 -1.61 20.75 1.45
CA ARG A 392 -1.78 22.16 1.84
C ARG A 392 -2.35 22.98 0.69
N LYS A 393 -1.85 22.78 -0.53
CA LYS A 393 -2.29 23.51 -1.74
C LYS A 393 -3.71 23.12 -2.18
N HIS A 394 -4.08 21.84 -2.09
CA HIS A 394 -5.37 21.32 -2.55
C HIS A 394 -6.39 21.15 -1.40
N SER A 395 -6.37 22.01 -0.40
CA SER A 395 -7.37 21.95 0.69
C SER A 395 -8.78 22.24 0.16
N SER A 396 -9.81 21.69 0.81
CA SER A 396 -11.22 21.66 0.37
C SER A 396 -11.82 23.02 -0.04
N ASP A 397 -11.25 24.14 0.43
CA ASP A 397 -11.73 25.48 0.11
C ASP A 397 -11.20 25.97 -1.25
N VAL A 398 -10.06 25.44 -1.72
CA VAL A 398 -9.40 25.82 -2.99
C VAL A 398 -9.89 24.96 -4.17
N VAL A 399 -10.30 23.71 -3.91
CA VAL A 399 -10.70 22.75 -4.96
C VAL A 399 -11.93 23.20 -5.75
N LYS A 400 -12.78 24.08 -5.20
CA LYS A 400 -13.98 24.60 -5.85
C LYS A 400 -13.70 25.55 -7.02
N GLU A 401 -12.46 26.04 -7.17
CA GLU A 401 -12.07 26.99 -8.22
C GLU A 401 -11.35 26.35 -9.42
N LEU A 402 -11.08 25.03 -9.41
CA LEU A 402 -10.41 24.32 -10.52
C LEU A 402 -11.34 24.20 -11.74
N LYS A 403 -10.99 24.89 -12.82
CA LYS A 403 -11.86 25.11 -13.99
C LYS A 403 -11.78 24.04 -15.10
N ALA A 404 -11.02 22.95 -14.93
CA ALA A 404 -11.02 21.83 -15.87
C ALA A 404 -11.17 20.46 -15.18
N ALA A 405 -12.08 19.62 -15.70
CA ALA A 405 -12.33 18.27 -15.18
C ALA A 405 -11.10 17.36 -15.29
N GLU A 406 -10.26 17.58 -16.31
CA GLU A 406 -9.05 16.81 -16.58
C GLU A 406 -7.92 17.12 -15.57
N GLU A 407 -7.66 18.39 -15.28
CA GLU A 407 -6.70 18.83 -14.24
C GLU A 407 -7.07 18.29 -12.85
N SER A 408 -8.37 18.33 -12.53
CA SER A 408 -8.92 17.80 -11.29
C SER A 408 -8.66 16.30 -11.14
N TRP A 409 -8.82 15.55 -12.23
CA TRP A 409 -8.55 14.11 -12.27
C TRP A 409 -7.05 13.79 -12.11
N MET A 410 -6.18 14.48 -12.84
CA MET A 410 -4.73 14.29 -12.76
C MET A 410 -4.20 14.63 -11.37
N THR A 411 -4.73 15.68 -10.75
CA THR A 411 -4.43 16.04 -9.36
C THR A 411 -4.87 14.95 -8.38
N ASN A 412 -6.08 14.38 -8.56
CA ASN A 412 -6.56 13.27 -7.74
C ASN A 412 -5.62 12.05 -7.83
N GLU A 413 -5.14 11.73 -9.02
CA GLU A 413 -4.20 10.63 -9.25
C GLU A 413 -2.85 10.91 -8.60
N TYR A 414 -2.32 12.12 -8.77
CA TYR A 414 -1.08 12.55 -8.16
C TYR A 414 -1.13 12.45 -6.61
N VAL A 415 -2.18 12.99 -5.99
CA VAL A 415 -2.43 12.90 -4.54
C VAL A 415 -2.46 11.44 -4.10
N PHE A 416 -3.20 10.60 -4.83
CA PHE A 416 -3.32 9.19 -4.51
C PHE A 416 -1.97 8.46 -4.59
N SER A 417 -1.24 8.60 -5.70
CA SER A 417 0.01 7.89 -5.96
C SER A 417 1.08 8.20 -4.91
N VAL A 418 1.26 9.47 -4.56
CA VAL A 418 2.27 9.88 -3.56
C VAL A 418 1.93 9.32 -2.18
N ILE A 419 0.69 9.49 -1.71
CA ILE A 419 0.30 9.06 -0.36
C ILE A 419 0.25 7.54 -0.24
N TYR A 420 -0.27 6.86 -1.27
CA TYR A 420 -0.30 5.40 -1.31
C TYR A 420 1.14 4.84 -1.33
N GLY A 421 2.06 5.47 -2.07
CA GLY A 421 3.49 5.19 -2.04
C GLY A 421 4.09 5.35 -0.64
N VAL A 422 3.82 6.47 0.05
CA VAL A 422 4.28 6.72 1.44
C VAL A 422 3.84 5.60 2.38
N ILE A 423 2.55 5.25 2.39
CA ILE A 423 2.02 4.20 3.29
C ILE A 423 2.67 2.85 2.96
N THR A 424 2.91 2.56 1.68
CA THR A 424 3.52 1.31 1.24
C THR A 424 4.99 1.23 1.63
N VAL A 425 5.77 2.31 1.45
CA VAL A 425 7.17 2.40 1.93
C VAL A 425 7.22 2.14 3.43
N VAL A 426 6.39 2.83 4.22
CA VAL A 426 6.32 2.62 5.68
C VAL A 426 5.97 1.17 6.04
N HIS A 427 5.00 0.58 5.35
CA HIS A 427 4.61 -0.82 5.57
C HIS A 427 5.75 -1.79 5.24
N CYS A 428 6.42 -1.63 4.10
CA CYS A 428 7.53 -2.49 3.69
C CYS A 428 8.73 -2.36 4.63
N LEU A 429 9.08 -1.13 5.02
CA LEU A 429 10.13 -0.88 6.01
C LEU A 429 9.84 -1.57 7.34
N LEU A 430 8.58 -1.56 7.82
CA LEU A 430 8.19 -2.26 9.05
C LEU A 430 8.34 -3.79 8.94
N VAL A 431 7.91 -4.36 7.81
CA VAL A 431 7.95 -5.82 7.60
C VAL A 431 9.40 -6.31 7.56
N GLN A 432 10.26 -5.59 6.85
CA GLN A 432 11.67 -5.93 6.67
C GLN A 432 12.53 -5.63 7.91
N ASN A 433 12.23 -4.54 8.64
CA ASN A 433 12.94 -4.15 9.87
C ASN A 433 12.21 -4.61 11.15
N SER A 434 11.63 -5.81 11.12
CA SER A 434 10.85 -6.38 12.23
C SER A 434 11.68 -7.09 13.31
N SER A 435 13.00 -6.91 13.31
CA SER A 435 13.94 -7.38 14.34
C SER A 435 14.21 -6.27 15.37
N PRO A 436 14.48 -6.61 16.64
CA PRO A 436 14.76 -5.60 17.68
C PRO A 436 15.87 -4.62 17.30
N ASP A 437 16.97 -5.11 16.71
CA ASP A 437 18.17 -4.29 16.43
C ASP A 437 17.97 -3.28 15.29
N LYS A 438 17.02 -3.53 14.38
CA LYS A 438 16.73 -2.64 13.23
C LYS A 438 15.51 -1.75 13.46
N LEU A 439 14.84 -1.91 14.61
CA LEU A 439 13.56 -1.25 14.86
C LEU A 439 13.71 0.25 15.09
N ASP A 440 14.79 0.70 15.72
CA ASP A 440 14.99 2.12 16.06
C ASP A 440 15.11 3.01 14.81
N GLN A 441 15.78 2.50 13.77
CA GLN A 441 15.88 3.17 12.48
C GLN A 441 14.50 3.33 11.83
N PHE A 442 13.67 2.28 11.87
CA PHE A 442 12.28 2.34 11.42
C PHE A 442 11.45 3.32 12.25
N LEU A 443 11.57 3.29 13.58
CA LEU A 443 10.77 4.12 14.49
C LEU A 443 10.99 5.60 14.21
N THR A 444 12.22 6.04 13.98
CA THR A 444 12.53 7.44 13.64
C THR A 444 11.73 7.92 12.42
N LEU A 445 11.75 7.14 11.33
CA LEU A 445 11.01 7.43 10.11
C LEU A 445 9.49 7.30 10.30
N PHE A 446 9.05 6.33 11.08
CA PHE A 446 7.64 6.11 11.37
C PHE A 446 7.04 7.26 12.21
N HIS A 447 7.82 7.84 13.12
CA HIS A 447 7.40 9.02 13.86
C HIS A 447 7.24 10.25 12.95
N GLN A 448 8.09 10.42 11.94
CA GLN A 448 7.91 11.48 10.93
C GLN A 448 6.59 11.30 10.16
N PHE A 449 6.29 10.08 9.72
CA PHE A 449 5.00 9.75 9.11
C PHE A 449 3.83 10.02 10.05
N GLY A 450 3.92 9.59 11.32
CA GLY A 450 2.88 9.78 12.33
C GLY A 450 2.61 11.25 12.67
N ASN A 451 3.64 12.09 12.61
CA ASN A 451 3.54 13.53 12.90
C ASN A 451 3.16 14.39 11.68
N SER A 452 3.20 13.82 10.47
CA SER A 452 2.92 14.56 9.23
C SER A 452 1.51 15.18 9.25
N LEU A 453 1.42 16.47 8.92
CA LEU A 453 0.21 17.29 9.04
C LEU A 453 -0.50 17.14 10.42
N ASN A 454 0.27 17.08 11.50
CA ASN A 454 -0.20 16.88 12.88
C ASN A 454 -1.03 15.59 13.04
N GLY A 455 -0.58 14.50 12.41
CA GLY A 455 -1.26 13.20 12.42
C GLY A 455 -2.55 13.14 11.59
N ARG A 456 -2.79 14.13 10.73
CA ARG A 456 -3.97 14.19 9.86
C ARG A 456 -3.68 13.89 8.39
N LEU A 457 -2.49 13.38 8.06
CA LEU A 457 -2.09 13.07 6.69
C LEU A 457 -3.15 12.23 5.95
N ILE A 458 -3.44 11.03 6.45
CA ILE A 458 -4.38 10.07 5.84
C ILE A 458 -5.82 10.65 5.76
N ASP A 459 -6.28 11.32 6.82
CA ASP A 459 -7.61 11.92 6.92
C ASP A 459 -7.81 13.02 5.86
N LYS A 460 -6.82 13.91 5.72
CA LYS A 460 -6.80 14.93 4.69
C LYS A 460 -6.73 14.32 3.29
N THR A 461 -5.91 13.28 3.07
CA THR A 461 -5.84 12.60 1.77
C THR A 461 -7.18 12.06 1.32
N VAL A 462 -7.87 11.29 2.17
CA VAL A 462 -9.18 10.72 1.80
C VAL A 462 -10.20 11.83 1.56
N THR A 463 -10.17 12.90 2.36
CA THR A 463 -11.05 14.06 2.17
C THR A 463 -10.81 14.74 0.82
N VAL A 464 -9.54 14.99 0.46
CA VAL A 464 -9.17 15.59 -0.84
C VAL A 464 -9.57 14.66 -1.99
N ILE A 465 -9.27 13.36 -1.92
CA ILE A 465 -9.67 12.41 -2.98
C ILE A 465 -11.18 12.42 -3.20
N LEU A 466 -11.97 12.41 -2.12
CA LEU A 466 -13.43 12.42 -2.20
C LEU A 466 -14.00 13.78 -2.62
N SER A 467 -13.25 14.89 -2.48
CA SER A 467 -13.70 16.19 -2.96
C SER A 467 -13.83 16.25 -4.50
N PHE A 468 -13.15 15.36 -5.22
CA PHE A 468 -13.24 15.21 -6.68
C PHE A 468 -14.33 14.22 -7.14
N SER A 469 -15.27 13.83 -6.25
CA SER A 469 -16.30 12.83 -6.59
C SER A 469 -17.28 13.29 -7.67
N GLU A 470 -17.37 14.58 -7.96
CA GLU A 470 -18.21 15.12 -9.04
C GLU A 470 -17.73 14.69 -10.43
N VAL A 471 -16.41 14.51 -10.62
CA VAL A 471 -15.82 14.13 -11.92
C VAL A 471 -15.91 12.62 -12.16
N ASN A 472 -15.47 11.81 -11.18
CA ASN A 472 -15.51 10.35 -11.29
C ASN A 472 -15.74 9.69 -9.91
N PRO A 473 -17.01 9.52 -9.49
CA PRO A 473 -17.34 9.05 -8.15
C PRO A 473 -16.83 7.63 -7.86
N LYS A 474 -16.87 6.74 -8.87
CA LYS A 474 -16.41 5.35 -8.73
C LYS A 474 -14.91 5.28 -8.48
N LYS A 475 -14.09 5.89 -9.35
CA LYS A 475 -12.63 5.86 -9.21
C LYS A 475 -12.16 6.58 -7.94
N CYS A 476 -12.78 7.71 -7.56
CA CYS A 476 -12.48 8.39 -6.29
C CYS A 476 -12.79 7.50 -5.06
N ALA A 477 -13.95 6.82 -5.06
CA ALA A 477 -14.29 5.89 -4.00
C ALA A 477 -13.31 4.70 -3.93
N ASP A 478 -12.88 4.16 -5.06
CA ASP A 478 -11.94 3.03 -5.11
C ASP A 478 -10.54 3.42 -4.65
N ARG A 479 -10.03 4.60 -5.04
CA ARG A 479 -8.79 5.17 -4.50
C ARG A 479 -8.86 5.37 -2.98
N ALA A 480 -9.95 5.94 -2.48
CA ALA A 480 -10.17 6.08 -1.03
C ALA A 480 -10.17 4.71 -0.32
N LYS A 481 -10.89 3.71 -0.86
CA LYS A 481 -10.88 2.34 -0.33
C LYS A 481 -9.47 1.74 -0.32
N ARG A 482 -8.66 1.95 -1.36
CA ARG A 482 -7.26 1.46 -1.44
C ARG A 482 -6.37 2.06 -0.34
N ILE A 483 -6.50 3.36 -0.07
CA ILE A 483 -5.79 4.02 1.05
C ILE A 483 -6.22 3.39 2.40
N ILE A 484 -7.52 3.19 2.61
CA ILE A 484 -8.06 2.59 3.84
C ILE A 484 -7.56 1.14 4.02
N VAL A 485 -7.47 0.37 2.93
CA VAL A 485 -6.89 -0.99 2.93
C VAL A 485 -5.41 -0.94 3.33
N ALA A 486 -4.61 -0.06 2.75
CA ALA A 486 -3.19 0.08 3.08
C ALA A 486 -2.97 0.43 4.56
N VAL A 487 -3.78 1.34 5.11
CA VAL A 487 -3.75 1.68 6.55
C VAL A 487 -4.13 0.49 7.43
N SER A 488 -5.15 -0.28 7.04
CA SER A 488 -5.56 -1.50 7.76
C SER A 488 -4.45 -2.57 7.78
N GLN A 489 -3.73 -2.72 6.69
CA GLN A 489 -2.57 -3.62 6.60
C GLN A 489 -1.41 -3.14 7.47
N LEU A 490 -1.12 -1.84 7.48
CA LEU A 490 -0.13 -1.24 8.37
C LEU A 490 -0.46 -1.49 9.85
N ILE A 491 -1.71 -1.28 10.27
CA ILE A 491 -2.18 -1.61 11.63
C ILE A 491 -1.92 -3.10 11.95
N THR A 492 -2.23 -3.98 11.00
CA THR A 492 -2.04 -5.43 11.16
C THR A 492 -0.56 -5.79 11.28
N ALA A 493 0.30 -5.19 10.45
CA ALA A 493 1.74 -5.38 10.49
C ALA A 493 2.32 -4.89 11.83
N LEU A 494 1.94 -3.71 12.31
CA LEU A 494 2.37 -3.17 13.61
C LEU A 494 2.02 -4.12 14.75
N LYS A 495 0.78 -4.63 14.79
CA LYS A 495 0.35 -5.58 15.83
C LYS A 495 1.13 -6.90 15.77
N LYS A 496 1.40 -7.42 14.57
CA LYS A 496 2.21 -8.63 14.36
C LYS A 496 3.67 -8.42 14.80
N THR A 497 4.29 -7.30 14.41
CA THR A 497 5.66 -6.96 14.79
C THR A 497 5.78 -6.78 16.30
N ARG A 498 4.88 -6.00 16.91
CA ARG A 498 4.81 -5.82 18.38
C ARG A 498 4.74 -7.17 19.09
N THR A 499 3.82 -8.01 18.65
CA THR A 499 3.64 -9.36 19.20
C THR A 499 4.92 -10.17 19.10
N LYS A 500 5.55 -10.19 17.92
CA LYS A 500 6.76 -10.96 17.66
C LYS A 500 7.88 -10.54 18.61
N ILE A 501 8.05 -9.24 18.81
CA ILE A 501 9.06 -8.67 19.72
C ILE A 501 8.73 -9.00 21.18
N VAL A 502 7.50 -8.74 21.64
CA VAL A 502 7.07 -9.05 23.02
C VAL A 502 7.20 -10.54 23.31
N HIS A 503 6.85 -11.39 22.36
CA HIS A 503 7.03 -12.83 22.48
C HIS A 503 8.52 -13.22 22.57
N ALA A 504 9.39 -12.61 21.78
CA ALA A 504 10.83 -12.88 21.83
C ALA A 504 11.44 -12.54 23.20
N ARG A 505 10.89 -11.55 23.93
CA ARG A 505 11.29 -11.24 25.32
C ARG A 505 10.96 -12.37 26.30
N GLN A 506 9.89 -13.13 26.05
CA GLN A 506 9.38 -14.16 26.97
C GLN A 506 9.76 -15.59 26.56
N CYS A 507 10.11 -15.81 25.30
CA CYS A 507 10.37 -17.13 24.76
C CYS A 507 11.58 -17.15 23.81
N LYS A 508 12.55 -18.00 24.12
CA LYS A 508 13.76 -18.23 23.31
C LYS A 508 13.49 -18.98 21.99
N ARG A 509 12.33 -19.64 21.82
CA ARG A 509 11.97 -20.39 20.60
C ARG A 509 11.07 -19.56 19.67
N ASN A 510 11.48 -19.40 18.41
CA ASN A 510 10.77 -18.58 17.41
C ASN A 510 9.33 -19.03 17.11
N LYS A 511 8.99 -20.33 17.21
CA LYS A 511 7.63 -20.86 17.01
C LYS A 511 7.39 -22.09 17.90
N HIS A 512 6.34 -22.08 18.70
CA HIS A 512 5.89 -23.28 19.44
C HIS A 512 4.36 -23.32 19.57
N LYS A 513 3.76 -24.52 19.47
CA LYS A 513 2.30 -24.72 19.34
C LYS A 513 1.48 -24.23 20.55
N LYS A 514 2.05 -24.26 21.76
CA LYS A 514 1.39 -23.86 23.02
C LYS A 514 1.79 -22.46 23.50
N CYS A 515 2.20 -21.59 22.59
CA CYS A 515 2.55 -20.23 22.97
C CYS A 515 1.30 -19.38 23.25
N LEU A 516 1.25 -18.74 24.41
CA LEU A 516 0.22 -17.77 24.77
C LEU A 516 0.32 -16.44 23.99
N SER A 517 1.28 -16.29 23.06
CA SER A 517 1.51 -15.03 22.32
C SER A 517 0.27 -14.50 21.63
N LYS A 518 -0.63 -15.37 21.13
CA LYS A 518 -1.91 -14.98 20.52
C LYS A 518 -2.81 -14.19 21.48
N ALA A 519 -2.76 -14.49 22.79
CA ALA A 519 -3.55 -13.79 23.80
C ALA A 519 -3.16 -12.30 23.91
N PHE A 520 -1.93 -11.96 23.52
CA PHE A 520 -1.39 -10.60 23.64
C PHE A 520 -1.47 -9.76 22.34
N MET A 521 -2.09 -10.25 21.26
CA MET A 521 -2.17 -9.52 19.96
C MET A 521 -2.69 -8.10 20.12
N HIS A 522 -3.66 -7.94 21.02
CA HIS A 522 -4.39 -6.70 21.23
C HIS A 522 -3.84 -5.91 22.41
N HIS A 523 -2.92 -6.48 23.20
CA HIS A 523 -2.39 -5.81 24.38
C HIS A 523 -1.39 -4.73 23.99
N HIS A 524 -1.41 -3.66 24.77
CA HIS A 524 -0.52 -2.52 24.58
C HIS A 524 0.89 -2.90 25.01
N ASP A 525 1.88 -2.38 24.27
CA ASP A 525 3.29 -2.36 24.62
C ASP A 525 3.85 -1.05 24.07
N ASN A 526 4.85 -0.48 24.75
CA ASN A 526 5.36 0.85 24.43
C ASN A 526 6.26 0.90 23.17
N ILE A 527 6.51 -0.24 22.51
CA ILE A 527 7.29 -0.33 21.25
C ILE A 527 6.81 0.70 20.19
N PHE A 528 5.50 0.91 20.04
CA PHE A 528 4.94 1.82 19.03
C PHE A 528 4.19 3.01 19.67
N GLY A 529 4.73 3.52 20.78
CA GLY A 529 4.19 4.66 21.52
C GLY A 529 3.52 4.28 22.84
N THR A 530 3.25 5.29 23.67
CA THR A 530 2.65 5.15 25.00
C THR A 530 1.15 4.84 24.93
N VAL A 531 0.51 4.61 26.07
CA VAL A 531 -0.95 4.38 26.12
C VAL A 531 -1.67 5.57 25.49
N TYR A 532 -2.69 5.31 24.67
CA TYR A 532 -3.41 6.37 23.96
C TYR A 532 -4.19 7.26 24.94
N VAL A 533 -3.88 8.56 24.97
CA VAL A 533 -4.55 9.55 25.86
C VAL A 533 -5.43 10.55 25.08
N GLY A 534 -5.35 10.55 23.74
CA GLY A 534 -6.23 11.38 22.91
C GLY A 534 -5.85 12.86 22.81
N SER A 535 -4.73 13.29 23.41
CA SER A 535 -4.15 14.61 23.12
C SER A 535 -3.58 14.64 21.70
N VAL A 536 -3.97 15.67 20.95
CA VAL A 536 -3.50 15.99 19.59
C VAL A 536 -2.12 16.68 19.62
N LEU A 537 -1.68 17.15 20.79
CA LEU A 537 -0.31 17.66 20.97
C LEU A 537 0.55 16.59 21.66
N PRO A 538 1.43 15.90 20.92
CA PRO A 538 2.52 15.16 21.54
C PRO A 538 3.48 16.19 22.16
N SER A 539 3.83 16.00 23.43
CA SER A 539 5.12 16.50 23.89
C SER A 539 6.20 15.82 23.03
N SER A 540 7.31 16.50 22.76
CA SER A 540 8.37 16.06 21.85
C SER A 540 8.95 14.66 22.15
N THR A 541 8.60 14.05 23.28
CA THR A 541 9.14 12.78 23.77
C THR A 541 8.12 11.64 23.91
N GLN A 542 6.80 11.87 23.81
CA GLN A 542 5.80 10.81 24.01
C GLN A 542 4.69 10.81 22.96
N GLN A 543 4.75 9.83 22.05
CA GLN A 543 3.76 9.59 21.02
C GLN A 543 2.71 8.59 21.50
N ASN A 544 1.43 8.85 21.21
CA ASN A 544 0.32 7.93 21.49
C ASN A 544 0.53 6.58 20.77
N CYS A 545 -0.08 5.52 21.29
CA CYS A 545 -0.07 4.19 20.68
C CYS A 545 -0.48 4.25 19.20
N SER A 546 0.46 3.98 18.31
CA SER A 546 0.28 4.16 16.88
C SER A 546 -0.80 3.25 16.29
N VAL A 547 -0.97 2.05 16.86
CA VAL A 547 -2.09 1.15 16.52
C VAL A 547 -3.43 1.81 16.81
N SER A 548 -3.58 2.44 17.98
CA SER A 548 -4.80 3.15 18.35
C SER A 548 -4.98 4.44 17.54
N SER A 549 -3.92 5.18 17.25
CA SER A 549 -3.96 6.41 16.44
C SER A 549 -4.39 6.13 15.01
N LEU A 550 -3.82 5.13 14.34
CA LEU A 550 -4.24 4.72 13.00
C LEU A 550 -5.67 4.18 12.99
N PHE A 551 -6.06 3.40 14.02
CA PHE A 551 -7.43 2.93 14.17
C PHE A 551 -8.40 4.10 14.40
N MET A 552 -7.99 5.15 15.12
CA MET A 552 -8.77 6.38 15.32
C MET A 552 -9.02 7.06 13.98
N THR A 553 -8.01 7.14 13.11
CA THR A 553 -8.17 7.67 11.75
C THR A 553 -9.21 6.89 10.96
N LEU A 554 -9.22 5.55 11.03
CA LEU A 554 -10.27 4.74 10.40
C LEU A 554 -11.68 5.08 10.92
N THR A 555 -11.83 5.42 12.20
CA THR A 555 -13.15 5.79 12.76
C THR A 555 -13.70 7.10 12.21
N LYS A 556 -12.84 7.97 11.65
CA LYS A 556 -13.28 9.22 10.99
C LYS A 556 -14.05 8.92 9.70
N PHE A 557 -13.72 7.81 9.04
CA PHE A 557 -14.40 7.36 7.82
C PHE A 557 -15.77 6.71 8.07
N LEU A 558 -16.21 6.63 9.33
CA LEU A 558 -17.53 6.16 9.74
C LEU A 558 -18.51 7.33 9.97
N SER A 559 -18.52 8.32 9.08
CA SER A 559 -19.40 9.50 9.16
C SER A 559 -20.56 9.39 8.18
N ASP A 560 -21.61 10.20 8.36
CA ASP A 560 -22.79 10.18 7.47
C ASP A 560 -22.51 10.84 6.11
N ASN A 561 -21.46 11.68 6.04
CA ASN A 561 -21.08 12.42 4.83
C ASN A 561 -20.24 11.57 3.86
N ILE A 562 -19.91 10.33 4.25
CA ILE A 562 -19.08 9.43 3.44
C ILE A 562 -19.98 8.38 2.80
N ASP A 563 -19.66 8.05 1.55
CA ASP A 563 -20.35 7.03 0.78
C ASP A 563 -20.49 5.71 1.56
N ARG A 564 -21.68 5.08 1.45
CA ARG A 564 -22.04 3.92 2.25
C ARG A 564 -21.16 2.71 1.96
N ASP A 565 -20.69 2.52 0.74
CA ASP A 565 -19.81 1.40 0.40
C ASP A 565 -18.42 1.59 1.01
N ILE A 566 -17.93 2.83 1.10
CA ILE A 566 -16.69 3.16 1.84
C ILE A 566 -16.86 2.89 3.33
N VAL A 567 -18.00 3.27 3.93
CA VAL A 567 -18.30 2.99 5.35
C VAL A 567 -18.32 1.48 5.62
N ILE A 568 -19.03 0.70 4.79
CA ILE A 568 -19.10 -0.76 4.92
C ILE A 568 -17.70 -1.39 4.81
N ARG A 569 -16.92 -0.98 3.80
CA ARG A 569 -15.55 -1.47 3.61
C ARG A 569 -14.67 -1.12 4.81
N THR A 570 -14.80 0.08 5.35
CA THR A 570 -14.09 0.52 6.55
C THR A 570 -14.44 -0.34 7.76
N LEU A 571 -15.72 -0.63 7.99
CA LEU A 571 -16.18 -1.52 9.07
C LEU A 571 -15.59 -2.94 8.96
N GLN A 572 -15.58 -3.51 7.76
CA GLN A 572 -14.98 -4.82 7.49
C GLN A 572 -13.48 -4.81 7.80
N LEU A 573 -12.76 -3.79 7.33
CA LEU A 573 -11.32 -3.66 7.55
C LEU A 573 -10.99 -3.45 9.04
N MET A 574 -11.72 -2.59 9.74
CA MET A 574 -11.57 -2.37 11.19
C MET A 574 -11.83 -3.64 11.99
N THR A 575 -12.80 -4.47 11.58
CA THR A 575 -13.07 -5.77 12.20
C THR A 575 -11.89 -6.72 12.00
N SER A 576 -11.28 -6.71 10.81
CA SER A 576 -10.18 -7.61 10.44
C SER A 576 -8.84 -7.25 11.08
N CYS A 577 -8.42 -5.97 11.02
CA CYS A 577 -7.16 -5.52 11.59
C CYS A 577 -7.26 -5.40 13.12
N GLY A 578 -8.43 -5.04 13.63
CA GLY A 578 -8.69 -4.82 15.04
C GLY A 578 -7.91 -3.64 15.63
N THR A 579 -8.11 -3.39 16.92
CA THR A 579 -7.46 -2.26 17.62
C THR A 579 -6.50 -2.74 18.73
N CYS A 580 -5.89 -1.79 19.43
CA CYS A 580 -5.13 -1.99 20.67
C CYS A 580 -6.06 -1.82 21.89
N CYS A 581 -5.78 -2.50 22.99
CA CYS A 581 -6.59 -2.45 24.20
C CYS A 581 -6.64 -1.06 24.87
N CYS A 582 -5.71 -0.15 24.52
CA CYS A 582 -5.68 1.24 24.95
C CYS A 582 -6.59 2.18 24.13
N PHE A 583 -7.25 1.69 23.08
CA PHE A 583 -8.17 2.53 22.30
C PHE A 583 -9.31 3.09 23.18
N PRO A 584 -9.75 4.35 23.01
CA PRO A 584 -10.82 4.93 23.81
C PRO A 584 -12.17 4.26 23.52
N ALA A 585 -12.62 3.43 24.47
CA ALA A 585 -13.85 2.62 24.36
C ALA A 585 -15.10 3.47 24.07
N PHE A 586 -15.21 4.63 24.72
CA PHE A 586 -16.32 5.55 24.52
C PHE A 586 -16.41 6.05 23.07
N THR A 587 -15.29 6.45 22.47
CA THR A 587 -15.26 6.95 21.09
C THR A 587 -15.69 5.87 20.10
N LEU A 588 -15.21 4.63 20.27
CA LEU A 588 -15.61 3.51 19.41
C LEU A 588 -17.11 3.21 19.56
N LEU A 589 -17.58 3.07 20.80
CA LEU A 589 -18.95 2.68 21.06
C LEU A 589 -19.94 3.75 20.59
N LYS A 590 -19.64 5.03 20.79
CA LYS A 590 -20.45 6.15 20.28
C LYS A 590 -20.64 6.09 18.76
N LYS A 591 -19.57 5.77 18.01
CA LYS A 591 -19.64 5.61 16.56
C LYS A 591 -20.45 4.37 16.17
N ILE A 592 -20.21 3.23 16.81
CA ILE A 592 -20.94 1.99 16.53
C ILE A 592 -22.43 2.14 16.81
N VAL A 593 -22.81 2.75 17.95
CA VAL A 593 -24.21 2.98 18.32
C VAL A 593 -24.93 3.80 17.25
N LYS A 594 -24.29 4.84 16.70
CA LYS A 594 -24.83 5.62 15.58
C LYS A 594 -25.01 4.79 14.29
N LEU A 595 -24.14 3.82 14.05
CA LEU A 595 -24.20 2.98 12.85
C LEU A 595 -25.24 1.86 12.96
N ILE A 596 -25.40 1.26 14.14
CA ILE A 596 -26.42 0.21 14.36
C ILE A 596 -27.84 0.80 14.36
N THR A 597 -27.99 2.09 14.66
CA THR A 597 -29.25 2.83 14.49
C THR A 597 -29.53 3.23 13.03
N SER A 598 -28.62 2.94 12.09
CA SER A 598 -28.81 3.22 10.65
C SER A 598 -29.97 2.41 10.07
N THR A 599 -30.66 2.98 9.08
CA THR A 599 -31.69 2.30 8.29
C THR A 599 -31.12 1.23 7.35
N ASP A 600 -29.86 1.35 6.93
CA ASP A 600 -29.20 0.37 6.06
C ASP A 600 -28.80 -0.89 6.85
N GLN A 601 -29.40 -2.03 6.48
CA GLN A 601 -29.16 -3.32 7.12
C GLN A 601 -27.70 -3.82 6.99
N ARG A 602 -26.99 -3.50 5.89
CA ARG A 602 -25.59 -3.90 5.67
C ARG A 602 -24.66 -3.14 6.61
N VAL A 603 -24.89 -1.83 6.78
CA VAL A 603 -24.17 -0.99 7.74
C VAL A 603 -24.43 -1.48 9.16
N ARG A 604 -25.70 -1.69 9.50
CA ARG A 604 -26.13 -2.19 10.82
C ARG A 604 -25.47 -3.53 11.17
N THR A 605 -25.53 -4.50 10.26
CA THR A 605 -24.92 -5.83 10.43
C THR A 605 -23.41 -5.73 10.61
N SER A 606 -22.73 -4.92 9.79
CA SER A 606 -21.28 -4.69 9.92
C SER A 606 -20.91 -4.01 11.24
N GLY A 607 -21.76 -3.10 11.73
CA GLY A 607 -21.61 -2.46 13.04
C GLY A 607 -21.68 -3.45 14.20
N PHE A 608 -22.65 -4.39 14.19
CA PHE A 608 -22.72 -5.46 15.18
C PHE A 608 -21.51 -6.38 15.15
N VAL A 609 -21.03 -6.75 13.96
CA VAL A 609 -19.83 -7.59 13.82
C VAL A 609 -18.60 -6.89 14.41
N LEU A 610 -18.45 -5.59 14.18
CA LEU A 610 -17.36 -4.80 14.77
C LEU A 610 -17.49 -4.71 16.30
N LEU A 611 -18.71 -4.52 16.81
CA LEU A 611 -19.00 -4.50 18.25
C LEU A 611 -18.57 -5.81 18.94
N GLU A 612 -18.96 -6.96 18.39
CA GLU A 612 -18.62 -8.27 18.94
C GLU A 612 -17.13 -8.58 18.85
N ARG A 613 -16.56 -8.44 17.65
CA ARG A 613 -15.20 -8.88 17.39
C ARG A 613 -14.16 -7.92 17.92
N THR A 614 -14.43 -6.62 17.95
CA THR A 614 -13.44 -5.60 18.35
C THR A 614 -13.73 -5.04 19.73
N PHE A 615 -14.92 -4.50 19.98
CA PHE A 615 -15.20 -3.84 21.26
C PHE A 615 -15.26 -4.85 22.41
N TYR A 616 -16.09 -5.90 22.32
CA TYR A 616 -16.21 -6.85 23.44
C TYR A 616 -14.99 -7.78 23.55
N ARG A 617 -14.59 -8.40 22.43
CA ARG A 617 -13.47 -9.35 22.45
C ARG A 617 -12.13 -8.63 22.62
N GLN A 618 -11.68 -7.82 21.66
CA GLN A 618 -10.30 -7.31 21.65
C GLN A 618 -9.98 -6.27 22.74
N MET A 619 -10.96 -5.49 23.20
CA MET A 619 -10.73 -4.52 24.29
C MET A 619 -10.84 -5.14 25.69
N GLY A 620 -11.12 -6.45 25.77
CA GLY A 620 -11.06 -7.25 26.98
C GLY A 620 -12.32 -7.24 27.85
N ALA A 621 -13.50 -7.14 27.23
CA ALA A 621 -14.77 -7.22 27.94
C ALA A 621 -15.10 -8.66 28.38
N PHE A 622 -14.65 -9.68 27.63
CA PHE A 622 -14.90 -11.09 27.92
C PHE A 622 -13.88 -11.73 28.87
N GLU A 623 -14.32 -12.71 29.67
CA GLU A 623 -13.54 -13.37 30.73
C GLU A 623 -12.26 -14.05 30.24
N GLU A 624 -12.27 -14.62 29.03
CA GLU A 624 -11.13 -15.34 28.44
C GLU A 624 -9.89 -14.48 28.17
N ASN A 625 -10.04 -13.15 28.15
CA ASN A 625 -8.94 -12.23 27.86
C ASN A 625 -8.32 -11.72 29.16
N SER A 626 -7.04 -11.99 29.39
CA SER A 626 -6.30 -11.37 30.49
C SER A 626 -6.30 -9.84 30.32
N GLY A 627 -6.30 -9.10 31.44
CA GLY A 627 -6.19 -7.63 31.38
C GLY A 627 -4.79 -7.21 30.92
N CYS A 628 -4.67 -6.04 30.28
CA CYS A 628 -3.38 -5.45 29.98
C CYS A 628 -2.85 -4.68 31.20
N GLU A 629 -1.73 -5.12 31.77
CA GLU A 629 -1.11 -4.50 32.95
C GLU A 629 -0.63 -3.06 32.68
N LEU A 630 -0.03 -2.80 31.53
CA LEU A 630 0.44 -1.45 31.16
C LEU A 630 -0.71 -0.43 31.11
N CYS A 631 -1.84 -0.78 30.48
CA CYS A 631 -3.02 0.08 30.46
C CYS A 631 -3.65 0.25 31.85
N ALA A 632 -3.66 -0.82 32.66
CA ALA A 632 -4.14 -0.75 34.03
C ALA A 632 -3.29 0.21 34.87
N ARG A 633 -1.95 0.14 34.78
CA ARG A 633 -1.02 1.04 35.48
C ARG A 633 -1.17 2.48 35.03
N ASN A 634 -1.27 2.75 33.72
CA ASN A 634 -1.42 4.12 33.23
C ASN A 634 -2.74 4.77 33.66
N SER A 635 -3.80 3.96 33.80
CA SER A 635 -5.09 4.42 34.35
C SER A 635 -4.99 4.80 35.84
N LEU A 636 -3.94 4.35 36.56
CA LEU A 636 -3.69 4.76 37.94
C LEU A 636 -2.93 6.09 37.98
N VAL A 637 -1.93 6.27 37.11
CA VAL A 637 -1.08 7.47 37.06
C VAL A 637 -1.87 8.70 36.57
N ALA A 638 -2.75 8.53 35.58
CA ALA A 638 -3.57 9.64 35.07
C ALA A 638 -4.54 10.24 36.12
N ASN A 639 -4.83 9.53 37.22
CA ASN A 639 -5.63 10.06 38.33
C ASN A 639 -4.78 10.72 39.43
N ILE A 640 -3.45 10.60 39.38
CA ILE A 640 -2.52 11.21 40.34
C ILE A 640 -2.07 12.59 39.84
N GLU A 641 -2.03 12.82 38.53
CA GLU A 641 -1.66 14.13 37.97
C GLU A 641 -2.70 15.24 38.24
N ASP A 642 -3.93 14.90 38.64
CA ASP A 642 -4.91 15.85 39.21
C ASP A 642 -4.66 16.18 40.70
N SER A 643 -3.65 15.57 41.33
CA SER A 643 -3.20 15.91 42.68
C SER A 643 -1.67 16.01 42.77
N SER A 644 -1.15 17.18 42.39
CA SER A 644 0.14 17.80 42.79
C SER A 644 1.38 16.91 43.06
N LYS A 645 2.42 17.13 42.23
CA LYS A 645 3.88 17.04 42.48
C LYS A 645 4.38 15.98 43.49
N CYS A 646 5.04 14.92 43.00
CA CYS A 646 6.24 14.41 43.67
C CYS A 646 7.16 13.60 42.73
N SER A 647 8.43 13.63 43.09
CA SER A 647 9.63 13.29 42.32
C SER A 647 9.83 11.79 42.08
N SER A 648 10.55 11.52 41.00
CA SER A 648 11.01 10.21 40.53
C SER A 648 12.13 9.62 41.39
N SER A 649 11.84 8.53 42.10
CA SER A 649 12.74 7.38 42.35
C SER A 649 12.02 6.36 43.25
N ASP A 650 11.75 5.18 42.69
CA ASP A 650 11.92 3.87 43.35
C ASP A 650 11.01 2.80 42.72
N ILE A 651 11.67 1.91 41.98
CA ILE A 651 11.13 0.70 41.37
C ILE A 651 11.47 -0.47 42.30
N LEU A 652 10.52 -0.93 43.11
CA LEU A 652 10.23 -2.34 43.46
C LEU A 652 9.38 -2.38 44.74
N SER A 653 8.09 -2.69 44.63
CA SER A 653 7.36 -3.46 45.65
C SER A 653 5.97 -3.84 45.15
N SER A 654 5.59 -5.08 45.44
CA SER A 654 4.35 -5.76 45.06
C SER A 654 3.08 -5.01 45.45
N PRO A 655 1.97 -5.10 44.69
CA PRO A 655 0.73 -4.46 45.10
C PRO A 655 -0.06 -5.37 46.05
N THR A 656 0.07 -5.11 47.36
CA THR A 656 -0.97 -5.49 48.32
C THR A 656 -2.21 -4.63 48.11
N THR A 657 -3.34 -5.31 48.10
CA THR A 657 -4.71 -4.83 48.00
C THR A 657 -5.03 -3.75 49.01
N HIS A 658 -5.23 -2.49 48.58
CA HIS A 658 -6.17 -1.59 49.25
C HIS A 658 -6.88 -0.66 48.26
N THR A 659 -8.15 -0.49 48.57
CA THR A 659 -9.27 0.25 47.96
C THR A 659 -9.04 1.74 47.80
N SER A 660 -9.32 2.28 46.60
CA SER A 660 -9.75 3.67 46.41
C SER A 660 -10.82 3.73 45.29
N GLU A 661 -11.96 4.32 45.62
CA GLU A 661 -13.27 4.17 44.97
C GLU A 661 -13.57 5.13 43.82
N ASN A 662 -12.59 5.86 43.28
CA ASN A 662 -12.85 6.80 42.17
C ASN A 662 -12.11 6.46 40.86
N LYS A 663 -12.01 5.16 40.52
CA LYS A 663 -11.58 4.73 39.18
C LYS A 663 -12.77 4.75 38.23
N GLN A 664 -12.90 5.77 37.37
CA GLN A 664 -13.90 5.71 36.31
C GLN A 664 -13.60 4.53 35.37
N SER A 665 -14.45 3.51 35.44
CA SER A 665 -14.40 2.34 34.56
C SER A 665 -14.50 2.78 33.10
N LYS A 666 -13.57 2.33 32.24
CA LYS A 666 -13.64 2.56 30.78
C LYS A 666 -14.94 2.01 30.15
N TRP A 667 -15.64 1.14 30.87
CA TRP A 667 -16.89 0.52 30.45
C TRP A 667 -18.12 1.38 30.70
N LYS A 668 -18.02 2.52 31.42
CA LYS A 668 -19.13 3.49 31.60
C LYS A 668 -19.80 3.90 30.28
N CYS A 669 -19.05 3.85 29.19
CA CYS A 669 -19.58 4.08 27.85
C CYS A 669 -20.75 3.16 27.45
N LEU A 670 -20.88 1.97 28.05
CA LEU A 670 -22.00 1.06 27.82
C LEU A 670 -23.37 1.69 28.10
N GLY A 671 -23.42 2.72 28.94
CA GLY A 671 -24.61 3.55 29.15
C GLY A 671 -25.20 4.14 27.86
N LEU A 672 -24.43 4.23 26.77
CA LEU A 672 -24.94 4.66 25.45
C LEU A 672 -26.05 3.75 24.91
N PHE A 673 -26.12 2.47 25.32
CA PHE A 673 -27.21 1.57 24.93
C PHE A 673 -28.54 1.92 25.60
N ARG A 674 -28.53 2.64 26.73
CA ARG A 674 -29.75 3.05 27.44
C ARG A 674 -30.69 3.81 26.53
N ASP A 675 -30.16 4.80 25.81
CA ASP A 675 -30.98 5.69 24.98
C ASP A 675 -31.48 4.97 23.72
N VAL A 676 -30.72 3.97 23.23
CA VAL A 676 -31.14 3.10 22.11
C VAL A 676 -32.26 2.15 22.52
N LEU A 677 -32.16 1.52 23.71
CA LEU A 677 -33.20 0.64 24.23
C LEU A 677 -34.50 1.39 24.53
N LEU A 678 -34.42 2.65 24.95
CA LEU A 678 -35.58 3.51 25.20
C LEU A 678 -36.10 4.21 23.93
N SER A 679 -35.63 3.80 22.75
CA SER A 679 -36.11 4.33 21.48
C SER A 679 -37.51 3.80 21.15
N SER A 680 -38.24 4.55 20.31
CA SER A 680 -39.58 4.17 19.86
C SER A 680 -39.59 3.05 18.81
N ASP A 681 -38.43 2.62 18.30
CA ASP A 681 -38.34 1.54 17.30
C ASP A 681 -38.27 0.18 17.99
N PHE A 682 -39.40 -0.53 18.04
CA PHE A 682 -39.50 -1.85 18.65
C PHE A 682 -38.50 -2.86 18.05
N LYS A 683 -38.27 -2.86 16.74
CA LYS A 683 -37.36 -3.81 16.09
C LYS A 683 -35.91 -3.56 16.53
N LEU A 684 -35.51 -2.28 16.56
CA LEU A 684 -34.19 -1.90 17.03
C LEU A 684 -34.00 -2.22 18.51
N THR A 685 -34.97 -1.85 19.36
CA THR A 685 -34.97 -2.14 20.80
C THR A 685 -34.88 -3.65 21.07
N SER A 686 -35.70 -4.45 20.40
CA SER A 686 -35.67 -5.92 20.52
C SER A 686 -34.34 -6.52 20.07
N THR A 687 -33.80 -6.04 18.94
CA THR A 687 -32.50 -6.50 18.42
C THR A 687 -31.36 -6.21 19.40
N ILE A 688 -31.30 -4.99 19.94
CA ILE A 688 -30.27 -4.56 20.90
C ILE A 688 -30.42 -5.29 22.23
N GLY A 689 -31.65 -5.39 22.76
CA GLY A 689 -31.93 -6.11 24.00
C GLY A 689 -31.50 -7.58 23.93
N THR A 690 -31.88 -8.26 22.84
CA THR A 690 -31.49 -9.66 22.59
C THR A 690 -29.99 -9.81 22.42
N HIS A 691 -29.35 -8.87 21.71
CA HIS A 691 -27.89 -8.87 21.55
C HIS A 691 -27.16 -8.74 22.89
N LEU A 692 -27.57 -7.78 23.73
CA LEU A 692 -26.99 -7.57 25.05
C LEU A 692 -27.18 -8.81 25.95
N LEU A 693 -28.38 -9.41 25.95
CA LEU A 693 -28.64 -10.66 26.67
C LEU A 693 -27.68 -11.78 26.27
N ARG A 694 -27.38 -11.92 24.98
CA ARG A 694 -26.48 -12.95 24.46
C ARG A 694 -25.02 -12.76 24.91
N ILE A 695 -24.53 -11.52 25.00
CA ILE A 695 -23.12 -11.25 25.34
C ILE A 695 -22.84 -11.26 26.85
N ILE A 696 -23.84 -10.89 27.67
CA ILE A 696 -23.70 -10.71 29.12
C ILE A 696 -23.05 -11.94 29.79
N PRO A 697 -23.38 -13.19 29.45
CA PRO A 697 -22.75 -14.36 30.05
C PRO A 697 -21.23 -14.40 29.96
N GLN A 698 -20.68 -13.96 28.83
CA GLN A 698 -19.25 -14.01 28.52
C GLN A 698 -18.47 -12.85 29.13
N CYS A 699 -19.17 -11.78 29.55
CA CYS A 699 -18.56 -10.56 30.08
C CYS A 699 -17.89 -10.77 31.44
N LYS A 700 -16.78 -10.08 31.67
CA LYS A 700 -16.13 -9.99 32.98
C LYS A 700 -17.06 -9.37 34.01
N PHE A 701 -16.80 -9.67 35.27
CA PHE A 701 -17.52 -9.10 36.42
C PHE A 701 -17.71 -7.58 36.34
N VAL A 702 -16.64 -6.81 36.08
CA VAL A 702 -16.71 -5.34 36.01
C VAL A 702 -17.65 -4.85 34.89
N VAL A 703 -17.68 -5.58 33.76
CA VAL A 703 -18.56 -5.26 32.63
C VAL A 703 -20.01 -5.65 32.95
N LYS A 704 -20.22 -6.80 33.58
CA LYS A 704 -21.53 -7.26 34.07
C LYS A 704 -22.16 -6.24 35.01
N GLN A 705 -21.38 -5.74 35.98
CA GLN A 705 -21.81 -4.69 36.92
C GLN A 705 -22.20 -3.39 36.17
N GLU A 706 -21.38 -2.96 35.22
CA GLU A 706 -21.65 -1.75 34.43
C GLU A 706 -22.89 -1.89 33.54
N ILE A 707 -23.10 -3.03 32.90
CA ILE A 707 -24.31 -3.31 32.10
C ILE A 707 -25.56 -3.26 32.98
N LEU A 708 -25.50 -3.81 34.20
CA LEU A 708 -26.63 -3.78 35.12
C LEU A 708 -26.99 -2.34 35.50
N PHE A 709 -26.04 -1.58 36.03
CA PHE A 709 -26.34 -0.29 36.66
C PHE A 709 -26.35 0.91 35.70
N SER A 710 -25.63 0.85 34.59
CA SER A 710 -25.59 1.95 33.61
C SER A 710 -26.54 1.75 32.43
N VAL A 711 -27.03 0.52 32.21
CA VAL A 711 -27.96 0.19 31.12
C VAL A 711 -29.30 -0.30 31.64
N PHE A 712 -29.39 -1.54 32.15
CA PHE A 712 -30.69 -2.18 32.38
C PHE A 712 -31.46 -1.62 33.57
N TYR A 713 -30.80 -1.24 34.66
CA TYR A 713 -31.49 -0.65 35.82
C TYR A 713 -32.13 0.71 35.49
N PRO A 714 -31.43 1.67 34.86
CA PRO A 714 -32.07 2.91 34.39
C PRO A 714 -33.16 2.69 33.33
N VAL A 715 -32.99 1.72 32.42
CA VAL A 715 -34.03 1.36 31.42
C VAL A 715 -35.27 0.81 32.11
N PHE A 716 -35.10 -0.06 33.10
CA PHE A 716 -36.21 -0.63 33.88
C PHE A 716 -37.05 0.44 34.57
N LEU A 717 -36.40 1.39 35.26
CA LEU A 717 -37.11 2.47 35.95
C LEU A 717 -37.96 3.29 34.98
N LYS A 718 -37.35 3.72 33.87
CA LYS A 718 -38.04 4.54 32.85
C LYS A 718 -39.14 3.78 32.10
N ALA A 719 -38.91 2.52 31.71
CA ALA A 719 -39.90 1.71 31.01
C ALA A 719 -41.11 1.43 31.90
N ARG A 720 -40.87 1.13 33.19
CA ARG A 720 -41.95 0.93 34.16
C ARG A 720 -42.77 2.19 34.41
N GLU A 721 -42.13 3.36 34.54
CA GLU A 721 -42.85 4.64 34.67
C GLU A 721 -43.77 4.92 33.47
N ARG A 722 -43.38 4.45 32.27
CA ARG A 722 -44.12 4.65 31.03
C ARG A 722 -45.15 3.55 30.70
N GLN A 723 -45.20 2.46 31.45
CA GLN A 723 -46.09 1.32 31.17
C GLN A 723 -47.59 1.70 31.07
N ASN A 724 -48.00 2.80 31.70
CA ASN A 724 -49.39 3.31 31.63
C ASN A 724 -49.63 4.32 30.48
N GLY A 725 -48.67 4.49 29.57
CA GLY A 725 -48.70 5.44 28.44
C GLY A 725 -48.88 4.78 27.06
N SER A 726 -48.58 5.52 25.99
CA SER A 726 -48.88 5.14 24.59
C SER A 726 -48.00 4.03 23.99
N ASN A 727 -46.86 3.67 24.60
CA ASN A 727 -45.89 2.67 24.10
C ASN A 727 -45.93 1.35 24.90
N GLN A 728 -47.13 0.92 25.32
CA GLN A 728 -47.32 -0.18 26.28
C GLN A 728 -46.60 -1.49 25.92
N GLU A 729 -46.58 -1.90 24.65
CA GLU A 729 -45.94 -3.16 24.24
C GLU A 729 -44.40 -3.13 24.32
N ILE A 730 -43.78 -2.01 23.92
CA ILE A 730 -42.33 -1.83 23.98
C ILE A 730 -41.88 -1.77 25.44
N ASP A 731 -42.58 -0.99 26.25
CA ASP A 731 -42.27 -0.82 27.67
C ASP A 731 -42.48 -2.14 28.44
N LYS A 732 -43.52 -2.91 28.11
CA LYS A 732 -43.73 -4.26 28.66
C LYS A 732 -42.61 -5.22 28.29
N PHE A 733 -42.19 -5.24 27.02
CA PHE A 733 -41.03 -6.03 26.58
C PHE A 733 -39.75 -5.63 27.32
N LEU A 734 -39.49 -4.33 27.46
CA LEU A 734 -38.31 -3.81 28.16
C LEU A 734 -38.29 -4.18 29.63
N VAL A 735 -39.42 -4.05 30.34
CA VAL A 735 -39.54 -4.44 31.75
C VAL A 735 -39.22 -5.93 31.93
N LEU A 736 -39.84 -6.81 31.13
CA LEU A 736 -39.58 -8.25 31.20
C LEU A 736 -38.12 -8.59 30.87
N THR A 737 -37.54 -7.92 29.88
CA THR A 737 -36.13 -8.06 29.49
C THR A 737 -35.21 -7.66 30.65
N CYS A 738 -35.43 -6.51 31.29
CA CYS A 738 -34.64 -6.06 32.43
C CYS A 738 -34.73 -7.03 33.62
N LEU A 739 -35.94 -7.51 33.95
CA LEU A 739 -36.13 -8.48 35.02
C LEU A 739 -35.38 -9.78 34.73
N SER A 740 -35.40 -10.27 33.48
CA SER A 740 -34.59 -11.41 33.06
C SER A 740 -33.09 -11.15 33.25
N VAL A 741 -32.60 -9.96 32.88
CA VAL A 741 -31.19 -9.60 33.10
C VAL A 741 -30.83 -9.60 34.59
N PHE A 742 -31.71 -9.10 35.46
CA PHE A 742 -31.47 -9.07 36.90
C PHE A 742 -31.29 -10.49 37.46
N THR A 743 -32.14 -11.45 37.07
CA THR A 743 -31.99 -12.87 37.48
C THR A 743 -30.64 -13.47 37.07
N TYR A 744 -30.03 -12.97 36.00
CA TYR A 744 -28.73 -13.45 35.52
C TYR A 744 -27.55 -12.76 36.23
N LEU A 745 -27.63 -11.46 36.45
CA LEU A 745 -26.52 -10.63 36.92
C LEU A 745 -26.37 -10.57 38.45
N LEU A 746 -27.44 -10.78 39.21
CA LEU A 746 -27.45 -10.72 40.67
C LEU A 746 -26.87 -11.98 41.33
N ARG A 747 -25.65 -12.41 40.97
CA ARG A 747 -25.05 -13.67 41.50
C ARG A 747 -23.94 -13.45 42.53
N ARG A 748 -23.62 -12.21 42.85
CA ARG A 748 -22.48 -11.84 43.71
C ARG A 748 -22.96 -10.85 44.77
N VAL A 749 -22.52 -11.07 46.00
CA VAL A 749 -22.83 -10.22 47.16
C VAL A 749 -22.65 -8.73 46.84
N ARG A 750 -21.51 -8.33 46.28
CA ARG A 750 -21.22 -6.92 45.94
C ARG A 750 -22.22 -6.27 44.98
N ILE A 751 -22.73 -7.03 44.01
CA ILE A 751 -23.72 -6.49 43.06
C ILE A 751 -25.08 -6.36 43.76
N ILE A 752 -25.43 -7.34 44.60
CA ILE A 752 -26.68 -7.32 45.36
C ILE A 752 -26.67 -6.17 46.36
N ASP A 753 -25.58 -5.95 47.10
CA ASP A 753 -25.45 -4.82 48.02
C ASP A 753 -25.71 -3.49 47.30
N GLN A 754 -25.05 -3.25 46.17
CA GLN A 754 -25.28 -2.05 45.36
C GLN A 754 -26.71 -1.96 44.81
N PHE A 755 -27.34 -3.10 44.49
CA PHE A 755 -28.74 -3.16 44.03
C PHE A 755 -29.71 -2.81 45.18
N LEU A 756 -29.41 -3.24 46.40
CA LEU A 756 -30.17 -2.90 47.61
C LEU A 756 -30.01 -1.42 48.00
N GLU A 757 -28.79 -0.88 47.91
CA GLU A 757 -28.50 0.54 48.15
C GLU A 757 -29.32 1.47 47.24
N GLN A 758 -29.59 1.04 46.01
CA GLN A 758 -30.42 1.78 45.05
C GLN A 758 -31.94 1.60 45.25
N LYS A 759 -32.37 0.98 46.36
CA LYS A 759 -33.78 0.67 46.68
C LYS A 759 -34.50 -0.12 45.59
N ALA A 760 -33.78 -0.97 44.87
CA ALA A 760 -34.34 -1.70 43.75
C ALA A 760 -35.42 -2.70 44.16
N LEU A 761 -35.41 -3.24 45.39
CA LEU A 761 -36.45 -4.17 45.86
C LEU A 761 -37.83 -3.52 46.01
N ASP A 762 -37.90 -2.24 46.41
CA ASP A 762 -39.18 -1.50 46.46
C ASP A 762 -39.83 -1.50 45.08
N HIS A 763 -38.97 -1.32 44.07
CA HIS A 763 -39.37 -1.29 42.67
C HIS A 763 -39.79 -2.65 42.10
N ILE A 764 -39.16 -3.74 42.53
CA ILE A 764 -39.54 -5.12 42.17
C ILE A 764 -40.85 -5.53 42.85
N THR A 765 -41.05 -5.13 44.11
CA THR A 765 -42.25 -5.49 44.89
C THR A 765 -43.52 -4.93 44.26
N VAL A 766 -43.47 -3.70 43.73
CA VAL A 766 -44.59 -3.09 42.99
C VAL A 766 -44.98 -3.93 41.75
N MET A 767 -44.00 -4.58 41.12
CA MET A 767 -44.20 -5.39 39.91
C MET A 767 -44.72 -6.81 40.16
N LEU A 768 -44.78 -7.28 41.41
CA LEU A 768 -45.37 -8.58 41.74
C LEU A 768 -46.86 -8.68 41.37
N LYS A 769 -47.53 -7.54 41.22
CA LYS A 769 -48.95 -7.46 40.81
C LYS A 769 -49.16 -7.77 39.33
N ASP A 770 -48.12 -7.68 38.50
CA ASP A 770 -48.17 -8.00 37.07
C ASP A 770 -47.93 -9.50 36.86
N LYS A 771 -48.92 -10.18 36.24
CA LYS A 771 -48.89 -11.63 36.00
C LYS A 771 -47.69 -12.07 35.16
N ASP A 772 -47.27 -11.25 34.20
CA ASP A 772 -46.17 -11.61 33.29
C ASP A 772 -44.80 -11.42 33.95
N ALA A 773 -44.69 -10.46 34.89
CA ALA A 773 -43.46 -10.16 35.61
C ALA A 773 -43.29 -10.99 36.90
N MET A 774 -44.38 -11.47 37.50
CA MET A 774 -44.42 -12.10 38.81
C MET A 774 -43.35 -13.19 39.00
N LYS A 775 -43.21 -14.11 38.03
CA LYS A 775 -42.23 -15.21 38.12
C LYS A 775 -40.79 -14.69 38.20
N LEU A 776 -40.44 -13.69 37.38
CA LEU A 776 -39.10 -13.10 37.37
C LEU A 776 -38.84 -12.31 38.65
N CYS A 777 -39.84 -11.56 39.14
CA CYS A 777 -39.75 -10.84 40.40
C CYS A 777 -39.50 -11.78 41.58
N CYS A 778 -40.23 -12.90 41.67
CA CYS A 778 -40.01 -13.93 42.70
C CYS A 778 -38.60 -14.51 42.61
N SER A 779 -38.11 -14.83 41.40
CA SER A 779 -36.73 -15.33 41.21
C SER A 779 -35.68 -14.31 41.65
N ILE A 780 -35.88 -13.02 41.39
CA ILE A 780 -34.97 -11.95 41.86
C ILE A 780 -34.95 -11.91 43.40
N MET A 781 -36.12 -11.94 44.04
CA MET A 781 -36.22 -11.93 45.51
C MET A 781 -35.55 -13.16 46.12
N GLU A 782 -35.80 -14.34 45.56
CA GLU A 782 -35.16 -15.59 45.97
C GLU A 782 -33.63 -15.50 45.90
N ILE A 783 -33.09 -15.03 44.77
CA ILE A 783 -31.64 -14.85 44.59
C ILE A 783 -31.05 -13.90 45.63
N VAL A 784 -31.73 -12.78 45.89
CA VAL A 784 -31.29 -11.77 46.88
C VAL A 784 -31.31 -12.35 48.29
N ILE A 785 -32.39 -13.05 48.69
CA ILE A 785 -32.52 -13.69 50.00
C ILE A 785 -31.43 -14.74 50.20
N ILE A 786 -31.27 -15.67 49.25
CA ILE A 786 -30.27 -16.75 49.34
C ILE A 786 -28.87 -16.15 49.51
N THR A 787 -28.52 -15.15 48.70
CA THR A 787 -27.18 -14.56 48.75
C THR A 787 -26.94 -13.79 50.04
N GLN A 788 -27.96 -13.12 50.60
CA GLN A 788 -27.84 -12.39 51.85
C GLN A 788 -27.77 -13.32 53.06
N VAL A 789 -28.51 -14.43 53.05
CA VAL A 789 -28.39 -15.50 54.07
C VAL A 789 -26.96 -16.06 54.06
N TRP A 790 -26.45 -16.41 52.87
CA TRP A 790 -25.07 -16.88 52.72
C TRP A 790 -24.02 -15.87 53.20
N LYS A 791 -24.21 -14.57 52.95
CA LYS A 791 -23.34 -13.50 53.47
C LYS A 791 -23.35 -13.46 54.99
N ASN A 792 -24.53 -13.61 55.60
CA ASN A 792 -24.70 -13.58 57.06
C ASN A 792 -24.20 -14.86 57.75
N GLU A 793 -24.12 -15.99 57.04
CA GLU A 793 -23.52 -17.24 57.56
C GLU A 793 -21.99 -17.26 57.48
N GLN A 794 -21.38 -16.45 56.62
CA GLN A 794 -19.92 -16.34 56.46
C GLN A 794 -19.26 -15.26 57.32
N ASN A 795 -20.05 -14.33 57.85
CA ASN A 795 -19.66 -13.35 58.86
C ASN A 795 -19.94 -13.91 60.26
#